data_AF-A0A944UID1-F1
#
_entry.id   AF-A0A944UID1-F1
#
_cell.length_a   1.000
_cell.length_b   1.000
_cell.length_c   1.000
_cell.angle_alpha   90.00
_cell.angle_beta   90.00
_cell.angle_gamma   90.00
#
_symmetry.space_group_name_H-M   'P 1'
#
loop_
_entity.id
_entity.type
_entity.pdbx_description
1 polymer ?
#
loop_
_entity_poly.entity_id
_entity_poly.type
_entity_poly.pdbx_seq_one_letter_code
_entity_poly.pdbx_strand_id
1 'polypeptide(L)'
;MKIFAHKDGRVVGPYTKDQIFIELKAKRLNRNDQICLDGKNWVTIKASGVENNSRNSVLFMKFGIVSLFIILLLSILSFFFVFYYDDFFSEIDKSDSPVSRKLDYFDWESHPDGSFKYGASIVLFSKGGVRVQAPGSTELTEIKNGQIIQEGASVETAKDGEAVLLFSNGTSMSVGKKTNFSIGAFGQQEFDSADQSLGSIENEVSPSRLKLNLDMGELVVVVKKLEKDSSLTISSKLGVAGVRGTSFSINARSDSTSVNVLSGAVDFIDSRNNSSFVGSGKAVLADGSELILQKEILKSDLSRILLMEKDAISAAEDVSVFQLREYFDRMNPDLGSCDPIEKNKRFLASGGREEIQKSIEEGVDWLVLVQSEDGSWGKNDKDRDGNSKPTNTIAMTGMAVLCLLQHCEFDSLSKENSALKKGIQYLKTVPISKVKSQTASYAHPIYARALVMAFEKMKLPELEDIVIKTISMIVNGQNENGGWAYSYGKGAAAHVDLSVTGWNLMALIKAQSIGVEVPGLPEAITKAIEYVKKCQDNTGKFAYKMGTNGKPSLTGMGAFCLQFGTKEYTKSVEKGLGWIIENISPTWNSINFYALRHTSRACFYSQTFLRENKYWDIFKSTYPKLLIENQNENGSWPPAEHFHGDSEIFRSTLALDVLLTFYQ
;
A
#
# COMPACT_ATOMS: atom_id res chain seq x y z
N MET A 1 28.36 15.78 -2.40
CA MET A 1 28.01 15.87 -0.97
C MET A 1 27.99 17.34 -0.61
N LYS A 2 26.80 17.92 -0.38
CA LYS A 2 26.63 19.33 0.01
C LYS A 2 26.63 19.38 1.54
N ILE A 3 27.57 20.12 2.12
CA ILE A 3 27.79 20.20 3.57
C ILE A 3 27.13 21.47 4.09
N PHE A 4 26.37 21.36 5.16
CA PHE A 4 25.77 22.51 5.84
C PHE A 4 26.39 22.66 7.22
N ALA A 5 26.52 23.89 7.71
CA ALA A 5 26.98 24.17 9.06
C ALA A 5 25.92 24.97 9.81
N HIS A 6 25.71 24.67 11.08
CA HIS A 6 24.84 25.40 11.97
C HIS A 6 25.69 26.31 12.84
N LYS A 7 25.67 27.61 12.51
CA LYS A 7 26.49 28.65 13.11
C LYS A 7 25.59 29.74 13.69
N ASP A 8 25.82 30.12 14.94
CA ASP A 8 25.10 31.21 15.63
C ASP A 8 23.55 31.08 15.54
N GLY A 9 23.03 29.84 15.64
CA GLY A 9 21.59 29.58 15.57
C GLY A 9 21.00 29.50 14.15
N ARG A 10 21.83 29.54 13.10
CA ARG A 10 21.37 29.50 11.70
C ARG A 10 22.15 28.49 10.87
N VAL A 11 21.48 27.89 9.89
CA VAL A 11 22.09 27.01 8.91
C VAL A 11 22.73 27.83 7.78
N VAL A 12 24.01 27.60 7.52
CA VAL A 12 24.82 28.22 6.48
C VAL A 12 25.42 27.17 5.54
N GLY A 13 25.56 27.49 4.26
CA GLY A 13 25.94 26.57 3.18
C GLY A 13 25.05 26.74 1.94
N PRO A 14 25.04 25.77 1.00
CA PRO A 14 25.82 24.54 1.00
C PRO A 14 27.30 24.78 0.66
N TYR A 15 28.19 24.13 1.40
CA TYR A 15 29.62 24.09 1.13
C TYR A 15 30.01 22.80 0.39
N THR A 16 31.01 22.90 -0.49
CA THR A 16 31.76 21.73 -0.92
C THR A 16 32.71 21.26 0.19
N LYS A 17 33.25 20.04 0.05
CA LYS A 17 34.24 19.48 0.99
C LYS A 17 35.44 20.42 1.18
N ASP A 18 35.93 21.04 0.11
CA ASP A 18 37.09 21.93 0.21
C ASP A 18 36.74 23.27 0.87
N GLN A 19 35.54 23.80 0.59
CA GLN A 19 35.06 25.04 1.18
C GLN A 19 34.87 24.93 2.70
N ILE A 20 34.35 23.80 3.20
CA ILE A 20 34.19 23.62 4.65
C ILE A 20 35.53 23.55 5.37
N PHE A 21 36.57 22.96 4.75
CA PHE A 21 37.92 22.95 5.31
C PHE A 21 38.54 24.35 5.35
N ILE A 22 38.29 25.19 4.35
CA ILE A 22 38.74 26.58 4.34
C ILE A 22 38.09 27.37 5.49
N GLU A 23 36.77 27.22 5.69
CA GLU A 23 36.03 27.89 6.77
C GLU A 23 36.50 27.45 8.17
N LEU A 24 36.81 26.16 8.35
CA LEU A 24 37.39 25.62 9.58
C LEU A 24 38.80 26.15 9.85
N LYS A 25 39.66 26.19 8.81
CA LYS A 25 41.04 26.70 8.92
C LYS A 25 41.06 28.20 9.20
N ALA A 26 40.08 28.94 8.67
CA ALA A 26 39.87 30.35 8.96
C ALA A 26 39.25 30.63 10.35
N LYS A 27 38.95 29.58 11.14
CA LYS A 27 38.24 29.65 12.45
C LYS A 27 36.90 30.38 12.39
N ARG A 28 36.25 30.39 11.21
CA ARG A 28 34.91 30.97 11.04
C ARG A 28 33.80 30.02 11.49
N LEU A 29 34.13 28.73 11.58
CA LEU A 29 33.37 27.71 12.29
C LEU A 29 34.16 27.27 13.53
N ASN A 30 33.50 27.17 14.67
CA ASN A 30 34.10 26.87 15.97
C ASN A 30 33.56 25.56 16.56
N ARG A 31 34.08 25.14 17.71
CA ARG A 31 33.76 23.83 18.33
C ARG A 31 32.32 23.70 18.83
N ASN A 32 31.59 24.80 18.95
CA ASN A 32 30.18 24.82 19.32
C ASN A 32 29.26 24.76 18.09
N ASP A 33 29.82 24.92 16.89
CA ASP A 33 29.06 24.79 15.64
C ASP A 33 28.92 23.30 15.25
N GLN A 34 27.83 22.98 14.58
CA GLN A 34 27.55 21.62 14.09
C GLN A 34 27.60 21.58 12.57
N ILE A 35 27.96 20.45 11.99
CA ILE A 35 27.95 20.24 10.53
C ILE A 35 27.06 19.05 10.16
N CYS A 36 26.32 19.20 9.07
CA CYS A 36 25.45 18.16 8.51
C CYS A 36 26.01 17.72 7.17
N LEU A 37 26.42 16.46 7.10
CA LEU A 37 27.12 15.85 5.95
C LEU A 37 26.20 14.99 5.08
N ASP A 38 25.16 14.42 5.70
CA ASP A 38 24.23 13.45 5.12
C ASP A 38 22.80 14.03 4.94
N GLY A 39 22.60 15.30 5.32
CA GLY A 39 21.31 15.98 5.27
C GLY A 39 20.34 15.61 6.39
N LYS A 40 20.75 14.73 7.34
CA LYS A 40 19.89 14.20 8.39
C LYS A 40 20.46 14.42 9.79
N ASN A 41 21.78 14.32 9.96
CA ASN A 41 22.44 14.33 11.27
C ASN A 41 23.42 15.50 11.43
N TRP A 42 23.24 16.27 12.50
CA TRP A 42 24.15 17.33 12.90
C TRP A 42 25.25 16.78 13.81
N VAL A 43 26.51 16.96 13.39
CA VAL A 43 27.69 16.44 14.08
C VAL A 43 28.56 17.59 14.58
N THR A 44 28.96 17.55 15.85
CA THR A 44 29.78 18.61 16.46
C THR A 44 31.25 18.52 16.03
N ILE A 45 31.85 19.66 15.71
CA ILE A 45 33.23 19.74 15.21
C ILE A 45 34.22 19.62 16.38
N LYS A 46 34.90 18.48 16.52
CA LYS A 46 35.97 18.28 17.52
C LYS A 46 37.34 18.73 16.98
N ALA A 47 38.24 19.09 17.90
CA ALA A 47 39.55 19.70 17.64
C ALA A 47 40.49 18.92 16.70
N SER A 48 40.25 17.62 16.51
CA SER A 48 41.11 16.70 15.76
C SER A 48 40.58 16.36 14.35
N GLY A 49 39.48 16.96 13.90
CA GLY A 49 38.85 16.65 12.61
C GLY A 49 37.66 15.67 12.72
N VAL A 50 37.06 15.36 11.55
CA VAL A 50 35.87 14.48 11.41
C VAL A 50 36.34 13.08 11.04
N GLU A 51 36.18 12.10 11.92
CA GLU A 51 36.44 10.69 11.62
C GLU A 51 35.16 9.96 11.20
N ASN A 52 35.21 9.35 10.01
CA ASN A 52 34.21 8.45 9.46
C ASN A 52 34.83 7.04 9.45
N ASN A 53 34.25 6.11 10.21
CA ASN A 53 34.80 4.77 10.37
C ASN A 53 34.23 3.83 9.29
N SER A 54 34.80 3.90 8.09
CA SER A 54 34.58 2.86 7.07
C SER A 54 35.78 2.74 6.13
N ARG A 55 36.59 1.69 6.31
CA ARG A 55 37.23 0.88 5.25
C ARG A 55 38.23 -0.08 5.87
N ASN A 56 38.04 -1.37 5.66
CA ASN A 56 39.16 -2.31 5.56
C ASN A 56 38.84 -3.31 4.47
N SER A 57 39.43 -3.09 3.29
CA SER A 57 39.70 -4.14 2.32
C SER A 57 41.19 -4.08 1.99
N VAL A 58 41.76 -5.27 1.83
CA VAL A 58 43.10 -5.60 1.31
C VAL A 58 44.25 -5.58 2.31
N LEU A 59 44.54 -6.75 2.91
CA LEU A 59 45.90 -7.32 2.91
C LEU A 59 45.88 -8.82 3.27
N PHE A 60 45.62 -9.67 2.27
CA PHE A 60 45.92 -11.10 2.33
C PHE A 60 47.35 -11.31 1.83
N MET A 61 48.26 -11.73 2.71
CA MET A 61 49.26 -12.80 2.50
C MET A 61 50.33 -12.74 3.60
N LYS A 62 50.62 -13.92 4.18
CA LYS A 62 51.74 -14.27 5.09
C LYS A 62 51.50 -14.23 6.61
N PHE A 63 50.50 -14.93 7.18
CA PHE A 63 50.58 -15.42 8.58
C PHE A 63 49.79 -16.73 8.80
N GLY A 64 50.00 -17.72 7.93
CA GLY A 64 49.28 -19.00 7.92
C GLY A 64 49.71 -20.08 8.92
N ILE A 65 50.59 -19.80 9.90
CA ILE A 65 51.09 -20.85 10.82
C ILE A 65 50.86 -20.53 12.31
N VAL A 66 50.54 -19.28 12.68
CA VAL A 66 50.29 -18.90 14.10
C VAL A 66 48.82 -19.07 14.50
N SER A 67 47.87 -19.01 13.55
CA SER A 67 46.43 -19.10 13.86
C SER A 67 45.96 -20.50 14.28
N LEU A 68 46.65 -21.56 13.86
CA LEU A 68 46.25 -22.93 14.23
C LEU A 68 46.56 -23.27 15.69
N PHE A 69 47.59 -22.65 16.29
CA PHE A 69 47.93 -22.86 17.70
C PHE A 69 47.01 -22.10 18.65
N ILE A 70 46.53 -20.91 18.26
CA ILE A 70 45.63 -20.08 19.09
C ILE A 70 44.22 -20.67 19.13
N ILE A 71 43.75 -21.25 18.02
CA ILE A 71 42.43 -21.91 17.97
C ILE A 71 42.41 -23.19 18.81
N LEU A 72 43.52 -23.94 18.86
CA LEU A 72 43.62 -25.13 19.71
C LEU A 72 43.74 -24.79 21.21
N LEU A 73 44.34 -23.65 21.55
CA LEU A 73 44.44 -23.21 22.94
C LEU A 73 43.08 -22.68 23.47
N LEU A 74 42.31 -21.98 22.64
CA LEU A 74 41.00 -21.44 22.98
C LEU A 74 39.90 -22.51 23.09
N SER A 75 40.01 -23.61 22.34
CA SER A 75 39.09 -24.74 22.47
C SER A 75 39.30 -25.55 23.75
N ILE A 76 40.54 -25.63 24.26
CA ILE A 76 40.85 -26.29 25.55
C ILE A 76 40.42 -25.39 26.73
N LEU A 77 40.55 -24.06 26.61
CA LEU A 77 40.09 -23.10 27.63
C LEU A 77 38.56 -22.98 27.72
N SER A 78 37.84 -23.15 26.61
CA SER A 78 36.36 -23.15 26.61
C SER A 78 35.78 -24.44 27.20
N PHE A 79 36.48 -25.57 27.09
CA PHE A 79 36.04 -26.83 27.71
C PHE A 79 36.17 -26.83 29.24
N PHE A 80 37.12 -26.08 29.80
CA PHE A 80 37.27 -25.88 31.24
C PHE A 80 36.30 -24.83 31.82
N PHE A 81 35.79 -23.90 31.00
CA PHE A 81 34.86 -22.86 31.43
C PHE A 81 33.41 -23.37 31.60
N VAL A 82 33.04 -24.45 30.92
CA VAL A 82 31.68 -25.03 30.99
C VAL A 82 31.45 -25.86 32.27
N PHE A 83 32.50 -26.39 32.91
CA PHE A 83 32.36 -27.22 34.11
C PHE A 83 32.53 -26.47 35.44
N TYR A 84 32.83 -25.16 35.42
CA TYR A 84 33.07 -24.37 36.65
C TYR A 84 32.05 -23.23 36.88
N TYR A 85 31.08 -23.02 35.98
CA TYR A 85 30.13 -21.91 36.03
C TYR A 85 28.70 -22.28 36.47
N ASP A 86 28.38 -23.56 36.69
CA ASP A 86 27.06 -23.98 37.21
C ASP A 86 26.89 -23.77 38.72
N ASP A 87 27.98 -23.71 39.50
CA ASP A 87 27.89 -23.55 40.97
C ASP A 87 27.91 -22.08 41.45
N PHE A 88 28.35 -21.11 40.62
CA PHE A 88 28.51 -19.71 41.07
C PHE A 88 27.25 -18.84 40.91
N PHE A 89 26.32 -19.21 40.03
CA PHE A 89 25.06 -18.46 39.84
C PHE A 89 23.86 -18.99 40.64
N SER A 90 24.03 -20.05 41.44
CA SER A 90 22.96 -20.54 42.33
C SER A 90 22.84 -19.75 43.64
N GLU A 91 23.81 -18.88 43.97
CA GLU A 91 23.90 -18.19 45.27
C GLU A 91 23.77 -16.65 45.23
N ILE A 92 23.64 -16.02 44.05
CA ILE A 92 23.56 -14.54 43.92
C ILE A 92 22.13 -13.99 43.71
N ASP A 93 21.08 -14.83 43.66
CA ASP A 93 19.70 -14.36 43.48
C ASP A 93 18.85 -14.41 44.78
N LYS A 94 19.49 -14.11 45.92
CA LYS A 94 18.85 -13.99 47.24
C LYS A 94 19.11 -12.64 47.91
N SER A 95 18.91 -11.54 47.20
CA SER A 95 18.47 -10.28 47.80
C SER A 95 18.20 -9.27 46.69
N ASP A 96 16.94 -9.08 46.33
CA ASP A 96 16.39 -7.74 46.21
C ASP A 96 14.85 -7.81 46.21
N SER A 97 14.26 -6.99 47.08
CA SER A 97 12.85 -6.63 47.11
C SER A 97 12.32 -6.21 45.72
N PRO A 98 11.02 -6.35 45.43
CA PRO A 98 10.49 -6.27 44.07
C PRO A 98 10.69 -4.87 43.50
N VAL A 99 11.64 -4.72 42.59
CA VAL A 99 11.67 -3.57 41.69
C VAL A 99 10.41 -3.67 40.83
N SER A 100 9.39 -2.87 41.14
CA SER A 100 8.18 -2.79 40.33
C SER A 100 8.57 -2.42 38.90
N ARG A 101 8.58 -3.39 37.99
CA ARG A 101 8.58 -3.12 36.55
C ARG A 101 7.38 -2.20 36.30
N LYS A 102 7.59 -1.04 35.67
CA LYS A 102 6.46 -0.22 35.22
C LYS A 102 5.67 -1.03 34.20
N LEU A 103 4.41 -1.30 34.53
CA LEU A 103 3.42 -1.97 33.67
C LEU A 103 2.75 -0.94 32.73
N ASP A 104 3.51 0.09 32.32
CA ASP A 104 3.02 1.25 31.56
C ASP A 104 2.56 0.91 30.13
N TYR A 105 2.86 -0.30 29.64
CA TYR A 105 2.38 -0.81 28.35
C TYR A 105 0.97 -1.43 28.41
N PHE A 106 0.27 -1.45 29.55
CA PHE A 106 -1.16 -1.80 29.58
C PHE A 106 -2.07 -0.59 29.33
N ASP A 107 -1.56 0.63 29.52
CA ASP A 107 -2.28 1.89 29.34
C ASP A 107 -1.74 2.66 28.11
N TRP A 108 -2.17 2.26 26.91
CA TRP A 108 -1.80 2.93 25.66
C TRP A 108 -2.98 3.14 24.71
N GLU A 109 -2.91 4.22 23.94
CA GLU A 109 -3.81 4.51 22.81
C GLU A 109 -3.20 4.00 21.50
N SER A 110 -3.97 3.38 20.58
CA SER A 110 -3.44 2.87 19.30
C SER A 110 -2.91 3.98 18.40
N HIS A 111 -3.53 5.15 18.48
CA HIS A 111 -3.19 6.33 17.69
C HIS A 111 -2.95 7.51 18.65
N PRO A 112 -1.87 7.48 19.45
CA PRO A 112 -1.60 8.53 20.45
C PRO A 112 -1.37 9.91 19.81
N ASP A 113 -0.97 9.91 18.54
CA ASP A 113 -0.65 11.05 17.72
C ASP A 113 -0.76 10.67 16.23
N GLY A 114 -0.41 11.61 15.35
CA GLY A 114 -0.42 11.40 13.90
C GLY A 114 0.68 10.48 13.35
N SER A 115 1.61 9.99 14.17
CA SER A 115 2.72 9.12 13.74
C SER A 115 2.31 7.65 13.61
N PHE A 116 1.32 7.19 14.39
CA PHE A 116 0.77 5.85 14.28
C PHE A 116 -0.46 5.83 13.37
N LYS A 117 -0.41 4.96 12.36
CA LYS A 117 -1.44 4.74 11.34
C LYS A 117 -2.14 3.41 11.60
N TYR A 118 -3.19 3.07 10.87
CA TYR A 118 -3.89 1.79 11.06
C TYR A 118 -3.00 0.62 10.63
N GLY A 119 -2.72 -0.29 11.55
CA GLY A 119 -2.08 -1.56 11.21
C GLY A 119 -3.02 -2.44 10.37
N ALA A 120 -2.45 -3.35 9.58
CA ALA A 120 -3.20 -4.29 8.76
C ALA A 120 -3.07 -5.72 9.31
N SER A 121 -4.19 -6.43 9.43
CA SER A 121 -4.19 -7.85 9.74
C SER A 121 -4.77 -8.65 8.57
N ILE A 122 -4.03 -9.65 8.09
CA ILE A 122 -4.35 -10.43 6.89
C ILE A 122 -4.58 -11.89 7.28
N VAL A 123 -5.60 -12.51 6.69
CA VAL A 123 -5.86 -13.94 6.84
C VAL A 123 -4.95 -14.69 5.87
N LEU A 124 -3.94 -15.37 6.37
CA LEU A 124 -3.05 -16.18 5.53
C LEU A 124 -3.73 -17.48 5.10
N PHE A 125 -4.47 -18.09 6.03
CA PHE A 125 -5.15 -19.35 5.82
C PHE A 125 -6.33 -19.50 6.77
N SER A 126 -7.41 -20.13 6.29
CA SER A 126 -8.53 -20.60 7.10
C SER A 126 -9.00 -21.99 6.67
N LYS A 127 -9.48 -22.79 7.62
CA LYS A 127 -10.03 -24.12 7.41
C LYS A 127 -11.25 -24.34 8.30
N GLY A 128 -12.24 -25.07 7.80
CA GLY A 128 -13.48 -25.33 8.52
C GLY A 128 -14.33 -24.07 8.67
N GLY A 129 -15.28 -24.08 9.60
CA GLY A 129 -16.13 -22.90 9.83
C GLY A 129 -15.36 -21.76 10.50
N VAL A 130 -14.95 -20.76 9.73
CA VAL A 130 -14.36 -19.51 10.26
C VAL A 130 -15.13 -18.32 9.71
N ARG A 131 -15.63 -17.47 10.62
CA ARG A 131 -16.47 -16.33 10.28
C ARG A 131 -15.91 -15.05 10.88
N VAL A 132 -16.14 -13.94 10.20
CA VAL A 132 -15.78 -12.59 10.62
C VAL A 132 -17.01 -11.71 10.65
N GLN A 133 -17.10 -10.89 11.69
CA GLN A 133 -18.04 -9.79 11.81
C GLN A 133 -17.25 -8.49 11.67
N ALA A 134 -17.60 -7.69 10.66
CA ALA A 134 -16.95 -6.41 10.41
C ALA A 134 -17.30 -5.38 11.50
N PRO A 135 -16.45 -4.36 11.71
CA PRO A 135 -16.72 -3.31 12.71
C PRO A 135 -18.08 -2.65 12.45
N GLY A 136 -18.93 -2.57 13.47
CA GLY A 136 -20.26 -1.96 13.36
C GLY A 136 -21.31 -2.79 12.61
N SER A 137 -20.95 -3.93 12.02
CA SER A 137 -21.89 -4.87 11.41
C SER A 137 -22.47 -5.83 12.45
N THR A 138 -23.68 -6.32 12.23
CA THR A 138 -24.27 -7.45 12.98
C THR A 138 -24.20 -8.77 12.22
N GLU A 139 -23.67 -8.76 11.00
CA GLU A 139 -23.62 -9.93 10.12
C GLU A 139 -22.29 -10.67 10.25
N LEU A 140 -22.38 -12.01 10.36
CA LEU A 140 -21.23 -12.91 10.33
C LEU A 140 -21.06 -13.48 8.91
N THR A 141 -19.91 -13.20 8.31
CA THR A 141 -19.57 -13.66 6.96
C THR A 141 -18.43 -14.68 7.00
N GLU A 142 -18.37 -15.59 6.04
CA GLU A 142 -17.26 -16.55 5.95
C GLU A 142 -15.95 -15.84 5.60
N ILE A 143 -14.88 -16.17 6.33
CA ILE A 143 -13.57 -15.56 6.13
C ILE A 143 -12.90 -16.12 4.86
N LYS A 144 -12.13 -15.29 4.16
CA LYS A 144 -11.38 -15.69 2.96
C LYS A 144 -9.89 -15.50 3.15
N ASN A 145 -9.08 -16.40 2.57
CA ASN A 145 -7.64 -16.21 2.48
C ASN A 145 -7.34 -14.90 1.72
N GLY A 146 -6.42 -14.09 2.25
CA GLY A 146 -6.09 -12.76 1.74
C GLY A 146 -7.07 -11.64 2.15
N GLN A 147 -8.10 -11.95 2.96
CA GLN A 147 -8.98 -10.94 3.51
C GLN A 147 -8.27 -10.15 4.60
N ILE A 148 -8.48 -8.82 4.60
CA ILE A 148 -8.01 -7.93 5.67
C ILE A 148 -9.08 -7.88 6.76
N ILE A 149 -8.66 -8.03 8.02
CA ILE A 149 -9.49 -7.89 9.21
C ILE A 149 -9.13 -6.56 9.87
N GLN A 150 -10.13 -5.71 10.06
CA GLN A 150 -9.94 -4.34 10.53
C GLN A 150 -9.99 -4.27 12.06
N GLU A 151 -9.43 -3.20 12.62
CA GLU A 151 -9.70 -2.82 14.02
C GLU A 151 -11.22 -2.73 14.27
N GLY A 152 -11.68 -3.29 15.39
CA GLY A 152 -13.08 -3.41 15.76
C GLY A 152 -13.79 -4.65 15.23
N ALA A 153 -13.17 -5.45 14.36
CA ALA A 153 -13.75 -6.69 13.86
C ALA A 153 -13.61 -7.84 14.87
N SER A 154 -14.55 -8.78 14.84
CA SER A 154 -14.49 -10.04 15.60
C SER A 154 -14.44 -11.24 14.67
N VAL A 155 -13.78 -12.31 15.12
CA VAL A 155 -13.59 -13.56 14.38
C VAL A 155 -14.02 -14.73 15.25
N GLU A 156 -14.84 -15.60 14.69
CA GLU A 156 -15.37 -16.81 15.32
C GLU A 156 -14.92 -18.07 14.55
N THR A 157 -14.37 -19.05 15.26
CA THR A 157 -14.10 -20.38 14.73
C THR A 157 -15.07 -21.41 15.30
N ALA A 158 -15.57 -22.29 14.43
CA ALA A 158 -16.42 -23.41 14.80
C ALA A 158 -15.62 -24.57 15.43
N LYS A 159 -16.27 -25.72 15.66
CA LYS A 159 -15.63 -26.91 16.27
C LYS A 159 -14.52 -27.50 15.40
N ASP A 160 -14.57 -27.27 14.10
CA ASP A 160 -13.62 -27.68 13.07
C ASP A 160 -12.87 -26.49 12.45
N GLY A 161 -13.15 -25.28 12.93
CA GLY A 161 -12.61 -24.02 12.41
C GLY A 161 -11.23 -23.71 12.98
N GLU A 162 -10.28 -23.39 12.11
CA GLU A 162 -8.91 -22.97 12.44
C GLU A 162 -8.48 -21.89 11.43
N ALA A 163 -7.67 -20.91 11.87
CA ALA A 163 -7.16 -19.88 10.98
C ALA A 163 -5.76 -19.41 11.39
N VAL A 164 -5.03 -18.83 10.44
CA VAL A 164 -3.76 -18.13 10.68
C VAL A 164 -3.87 -16.70 10.18
N LEU A 165 -3.59 -15.75 11.06
CA LEU A 165 -3.53 -14.32 10.76
C LEU A 165 -2.09 -13.85 10.81
N LEU A 166 -1.78 -12.84 9.99
CA LEU A 166 -0.51 -12.12 10.00
C LEU A 166 -0.80 -10.62 10.18
N PHE A 167 -0.08 -9.98 11.09
CA PHE A 167 -0.17 -8.55 11.36
C PHE A 167 0.95 -7.82 10.62
N SER A 168 0.72 -6.56 10.22
CA SER A 168 1.68 -5.77 9.45
C SER A 168 2.96 -5.39 10.20
N ASN A 169 3.05 -5.68 11.50
CA ASN A 169 4.31 -5.61 12.26
C ASN A 169 5.15 -6.89 12.13
N GLY A 170 4.65 -7.92 11.43
CA GLY A 170 5.30 -9.21 11.21
C GLY A 170 4.93 -10.29 12.23
N THR A 171 4.07 -9.99 13.22
CA THR A 171 3.54 -10.98 14.17
C THR A 171 2.56 -11.90 13.47
N SER A 172 2.68 -13.23 13.65
CA SER A 172 1.69 -14.19 13.16
C SER A 172 0.96 -14.87 14.32
N MET A 173 -0.27 -15.32 14.06
CA MET A 173 -1.16 -15.86 15.08
C MET A 173 -2.01 -16.99 14.52
N SER A 174 -1.97 -18.15 15.18
CA SER A 174 -2.90 -19.25 14.96
C SER A 174 -4.10 -19.15 15.88
N VAL A 175 -5.29 -19.30 15.32
CA VAL A 175 -6.58 -19.28 15.98
C VAL A 175 -7.11 -20.70 16.07
N GLY A 176 -7.27 -21.19 17.29
CA GLY A 176 -7.75 -22.55 17.56
C GLY A 176 -9.25 -22.70 17.34
N LYS A 177 -9.76 -23.92 17.54
CA LYS A 177 -11.19 -24.28 17.45
C LYS A 177 -12.02 -23.64 18.55
N LYS A 178 -13.29 -23.35 18.26
CA LYS A 178 -14.25 -22.73 19.22
C LYS A 178 -13.70 -21.44 19.83
N THR A 179 -13.09 -20.62 19.00
CA THR A 179 -12.45 -19.38 19.42
C THR A 179 -13.29 -18.20 18.98
N ASN A 180 -13.48 -17.24 19.89
CA ASN A 180 -14.06 -15.94 19.60
C ASN A 180 -13.09 -14.87 20.13
N PHE A 181 -12.58 -14.04 19.23
CA PHE A 181 -11.71 -12.93 19.57
C PHE A 181 -12.02 -11.70 18.72
N SER A 182 -11.55 -10.54 19.14
CA SER A 182 -11.63 -9.29 18.38
C SER A 182 -10.30 -8.55 18.35
N ILE A 183 -10.11 -7.78 17.28
CA ILE A 183 -9.00 -6.83 17.18
C ILE A 183 -9.49 -5.54 17.84
N GLY A 184 -9.13 -5.35 19.11
CA GLY A 184 -9.56 -4.19 19.87
C GLY A 184 -8.92 -2.90 19.38
N ALA A 185 -7.63 -2.95 19.05
CA ALA A 185 -6.89 -1.81 18.52
C ALA A 185 -5.65 -2.28 17.75
N PHE A 186 -5.30 -1.62 16.64
CA PHE A 186 -4.03 -1.88 15.96
C PHE A 186 -3.45 -0.63 15.29
N GLY A 187 -2.54 0.05 15.99
CA GLY A 187 -1.76 1.16 15.44
C GLY A 187 -0.35 0.74 15.05
N GLN A 188 0.21 1.31 13.99
CA GLN A 188 1.58 1.05 13.58
C GLN A 188 2.20 2.26 12.85
N GLN A 189 3.48 2.54 13.11
CA GLN A 189 4.23 3.55 12.37
C GLN A 189 4.59 3.07 10.95
N GLU A 190 4.82 4.00 10.04
CA GLU A 190 5.24 3.64 8.68
C GLU A 190 6.60 2.92 8.64
N PHE A 191 6.78 2.06 7.62
CA PHE A 191 8.02 1.32 7.40
C PHE A 191 8.32 1.20 5.90
N ASP A 192 9.60 1.15 5.53
CA ASP A 192 9.99 0.99 4.14
C ASP A 192 9.72 -0.43 3.62
N SER A 193 9.40 -0.53 2.32
CA SER A 193 9.32 -1.82 1.65
C SER A 193 10.73 -2.41 1.48
N ALA A 194 10.89 -3.70 1.80
CA ALA A 194 12.12 -4.45 1.56
C ALA A 194 11.81 -5.77 0.84
N ASP A 195 12.70 -6.18 -0.06
CA ASP A 195 12.62 -7.48 -0.75
C ASP A 195 13.26 -8.59 0.12
N GLN A 196 12.75 -8.71 1.35
CA GLN A 196 13.19 -9.66 2.35
C GLN A 196 11.97 -10.44 2.87
N SER A 197 12.11 -11.75 3.09
CA SER A 197 11.02 -12.57 3.66
C SER A 197 10.93 -12.39 5.18
N LEU A 198 9.71 -12.50 5.71
CA LEU A 198 9.46 -12.41 7.14
C LEU A 198 10.15 -13.52 7.95
N GLY A 199 10.39 -14.70 7.35
CA GLY A 199 11.18 -15.76 7.97
C GLY A 199 12.62 -15.34 8.29
N SER A 200 13.17 -14.36 7.55
CA SER A 200 14.56 -13.93 7.69
C SER A 200 14.79 -12.70 8.57
N ILE A 201 13.74 -12.10 9.13
CA ILE A 201 13.85 -10.96 10.06
C ILE A 201 13.46 -11.38 11.49
N GLU A 202 14.22 -10.92 12.48
CA GLU A 202 13.92 -11.16 13.90
C GLU A 202 13.07 -10.03 14.52
N ASN A 203 13.32 -8.79 14.13
CA ASN A 203 12.63 -7.60 14.63
C ASN A 203 11.35 -7.34 13.84
N GLU A 204 10.42 -6.60 14.45
CA GLU A 204 9.29 -6.03 13.72
C GLU A 204 9.76 -4.99 12.69
N VAL A 205 8.91 -4.68 11.71
CA VAL A 205 9.24 -3.76 10.62
C VAL A 205 9.14 -2.28 11.01
N SER A 206 8.35 -1.95 12.03
CA SER A 206 8.24 -0.63 12.65
C SER A 206 7.52 -0.72 14.00
N PRO A 207 7.61 0.32 14.85
CA PRO A 207 6.88 0.35 16.10
C PRO A 207 5.37 0.18 15.93
N SER A 208 4.76 -0.63 16.79
CA SER A 208 3.36 -1.05 16.68
C SER A 208 2.67 -1.22 18.02
N ARG A 209 1.36 -1.02 18.06
CA ARG A 209 0.52 -1.15 19.25
C ARG A 209 -0.69 -2.01 18.93
N LEU A 210 -0.67 -3.26 19.38
CA LEU A 210 -1.68 -4.28 19.07
C LEU A 210 -2.42 -4.72 20.34
N LYS A 211 -3.75 -4.59 20.31
CA LYS A 211 -4.66 -5.04 21.36
C LYS A 211 -5.63 -6.06 20.80
N LEU A 212 -5.61 -7.26 21.37
CA LEU A 212 -6.55 -8.32 21.07
C LEU A 212 -7.43 -8.56 22.30
N ASN A 213 -8.71 -8.86 22.08
CA ASN A 213 -9.60 -9.33 23.14
C ASN A 213 -10.03 -10.75 22.81
N LEU A 214 -9.75 -11.69 23.71
CA LEU A 214 -10.10 -13.10 23.60
C LEU A 214 -11.26 -13.40 24.56
N ASP A 215 -12.43 -13.63 24.00
CA ASP A 215 -13.63 -13.96 24.78
C ASP A 215 -13.63 -15.43 25.21
N MET A 216 -13.29 -16.32 24.27
CA MET A 216 -13.27 -17.76 24.47
C MET A 216 -12.35 -18.43 23.44
N GLY A 217 -11.76 -19.57 23.80
CA GLY A 217 -10.95 -20.39 22.91
C GLY A 217 -9.47 -20.08 23.06
N GLU A 218 -8.69 -20.27 22.00
CA GLU A 218 -7.23 -20.29 22.12
C GLU A 218 -6.53 -19.61 20.96
N LEU A 219 -5.54 -18.79 21.31
CA LEU A 219 -4.64 -18.12 20.38
C LEU A 219 -3.22 -18.58 20.67
N VAL A 220 -2.46 -18.90 19.63
CA VAL A 220 -1.00 -19.09 19.69
C VAL A 220 -0.35 -18.00 18.85
N VAL A 221 0.46 -17.17 19.49
CA VAL A 221 0.98 -15.93 18.89
C VAL A 221 2.49 -16.00 18.83
N VAL A 222 3.03 -15.74 17.64
CA VAL A 222 4.46 -15.72 17.34
C VAL A 222 4.86 -14.26 17.10
N VAL A 223 5.37 -13.63 18.15
CA VAL A 223 5.62 -12.19 18.16
C VAL A 223 7.05 -11.90 17.71
N LYS A 224 7.20 -11.03 16.71
CA LYS A 224 8.51 -10.47 16.35
C LYS A 224 9.11 -9.70 17.52
N LYS A 225 10.42 -9.51 17.54
CA LYS A 225 11.03 -8.71 18.59
C LYS A 225 10.55 -7.26 18.47
N LEU A 226 9.74 -6.85 19.46
CA LEU A 226 9.11 -5.54 19.50
C LEU A 226 10.12 -4.44 19.87
N GLU A 227 10.01 -3.32 19.17
CA GLU A 227 10.71 -2.07 19.44
C GLU A 227 10.30 -1.48 20.79
N LYS A 228 11.08 -0.49 21.25
CA LYS A 228 10.85 0.13 22.56
C LYS A 228 9.47 0.80 22.68
N ASP A 229 8.99 1.40 21.59
CA ASP A 229 7.74 2.17 21.57
C ASP A 229 6.51 1.31 21.21
N SER A 230 6.71 -0.01 21.17
CA SER A 230 5.70 -0.99 20.78
C SER A 230 5.04 -1.67 21.98
N SER A 231 3.82 -2.14 21.77
CA SER A 231 3.06 -2.91 22.75
C SER A 231 2.22 -3.98 22.09
N LEU A 232 2.13 -5.16 22.73
CA LEU A 232 1.17 -6.19 22.39
C LEU A 232 0.47 -6.65 23.67
N THR A 233 -0.86 -6.56 23.67
CA THR A 233 -1.70 -7.00 24.78
C THR A 233 -2.81 -7.93 24.29
N ILE A 234 -3.07 -8.98 25.06
CA ILE A 234 -4.23 -9.86 24.85
C ILE A 234 -5.04 -9.90 26.13
N SER A 235 -6.25 -9.36 26.07
CA SER A 235 -7.18 -9.29 27.19
C SER A 235 -8.16 -10.46 27.13
N SER A 236 -8.38 -11.13 28.25
CA SER A 236 -9.51 -12.05 28.44
C SER A 236 -10.36 -11.58 29.62
N LYS A 237 -11.46 -12.29 29.89
CA LYS A 237 -12.30 -12.03 31.07
C LYS A 237 -11.54 -12.11 32.40
N LEU A 238 -10.52 -12.97 32.50
CA LEU A 238 -9.86 -13.29 33.78
C LEU A 238 -8.43 -12.76 33.88
N GLY A 239 -7.92 -12.10 32.84
CA GLY A 239 -6.66 -11.40 32.92
C GLY A 239 -6.17 -10.83 31.60
N VAL A 240 -5.05 -10.13 31.65
CA VAL A 240 -4.40 -9.52 30.49
C VAL A 240 -2.96 -10.01 30.39
N ALA A 241 -2.58 -10.49 29.22
CA ALA A 241 -1.22 -10.86 28.88
C ALA A 241 -0.54 -9.71 28.13
N GLY A 242 0.62 -9.26 28.63
CA GLY A 242 1.50 -8.30 27.99
C GLY A 242 2.79 -8.94 27.52
N VAL A 243 3.23 -8.62 26.31
CA VAL A 243 4.22 -9.44 25.59
C VAL A 243 5.35 -8.60 25.03
N ARG A 244 6.58 -9.14 25.08
CA ARG A 244 7.75 -8.57 24.40
C ARG A 244 8.64 -9.66 23.79
N GLY A 245 8.51 -9.90 22.48
CA GLY A 245 9.35 -10.82 21.68
C GLY A 245 9.28 -12.27 22.17
N THR A 246 8.20 -12.98 21.83
CA THR A 246 7.81 -14.21 22.54
C THR A 246 6.89 -15.04 21.66
N SER A 247 7.05 -16.36 21.71
CA SER A 247 6.03 -17.30 21.26
C SER A 247 5.28 -17.87 22.47
N PHE A 248 3.97 -17.72 22.49
CA PHE A 248 3.15 -18.14 23.63
C PHE A 248 1.73 -18.49 23.17
N SER A 249 0.99 -19.18 24.04
CA SER A 249 -0.44 -19.41 23.88
C SER A 249 -1.20 -18.75 25.02
N ILE A 250 -2.42 -18.32 24.71
CA ILE A 250 -3.42 -17.90 25.69
C ILE A 250 -4.73 -18.63 25.40
N ASN A 251 -5.30 -19.25 26.43
CA ASN A 251 -6.52 -20.04 26.34
C ASN A 251 -7.55 -19.53 27.35
N ALA A 252 -8.67 -19.02 26.85
CA ALA A 252 -9.77 -18.49 27.64
C ALA A 252 -10.95 -19.47 27.65
N ARG A 253 -11.43 -19.78 28.84
CA ARG A 253 -12.63 -20.56 29.14
C ARG A 253 -13.59 -19.72 29.97
N SER A 254 -14.80 -20.23 30.20
CA SER A 254 -15.83 -19.54 31.00
C SER A 254 -15.40 -19.20 32.42
N ASP A 255 -14.51 -20.03 32.99
CA ASP A 255 -14.09 -20.06 34.39
C ASP A 255 -12.57 -19.97 34.56
N SER A 256 -11.78 -20.00 33.48
CA SER A 256 -10.32 -19.93 33.58
C SER A 256 -9.67 -19.23 32.39
N THR A 257 -8.53 -18.59 32.60
CA THR A 257 -7.59 -18.18 31.55
C THR A 257 -6.22 -18.75 31.86
N SER A 258 -5.61 -19.43 30.89
CA SER A 258 -4.22 -19.88 31.00
C SER A 258 -3.33 -19.24 29.94
N VAL A 259 -2.08 -19.01 30.31
CA VAL A 259 -1.02 -18.55 29.41
C VAL A 259 0.15 -19.52 29.50
N ASN A 260 0.62 -20.04 28.36
CA ASN A 260 1.76 -20.95 28.27
C ASN A 260 2.85 -20.32 27.39
N VAL A 261 4.07 -20.19 27.91
CA VAL A 261 5.14 -19.46 27.23
C VAL A 261 6.15 -20.43 26.63
N LEU A 262 6.26 -20.46 25.30
CA LEU A 262 7.19 -21.35 24.60
C LEU A 262 8.59 -20.74 24.58
N SER A 263 8.71 -19.48 24.16
CA SER A 263 9.98 -18.76 24.09
C SER A 263 9.78 -17.31 24.53
N GLY A 264 10.79 -16.71 25.18
CA GLY A 264 10.67 -15.35 25.73
C GLY A 264 9.98 -15.32 27.09
N ALA A 265 9.16 -14.30 27.33
CA ALA A 265 8.43 -14.13 28.58
C ALA A 265 7.17 -13.27 28.42
N VAL A 266 6.18 -13.54 29.28
CA VAL A 266 4.91 -12.82 29.32
C VAL A 266 4.67 -12.30 30.74
N ASP A 267 4.30 -11.04 30.84
CA ASP A 267 3.71 -10.48 32.06
C ASP A 267 2.20 -10.73 32.01
N PHE A 268 1.64 -11.36 33.05
CA PHE A 268 0.22 -11.66 33.12
C PHE A 268 -0.40 -11.04 34.37
N ILE A 269 -1.50 -10.31 34.21
CA ILE A 269 -2.25 -9.68 35.32
C ILE A 269 -3.63 -10.32 35.36
N ASP A 270 -4.03 -10.89 36.50
CA ASP A 270 -5.38 -11.45 36.68
C ASP A 270 -6.44 -10.36 36.91
N SER A 271 -7.71 -10.74 36.84
CA SER A 271 -8.86 -9.85 37.10
C SER A 271 -8.88 -9.19 38.49
N ARG A 272 -8.02 -9.63 39.42
CA ARG A 272 -7.88 -9.09 40.78
C ARG A 272 -6.59 -8.29 40.94
N ASN A 273 -5.94 -7.95 39.83
CA ASN A 273 -4.72 -7.17 39.74
C ASN A 273 -3.47 -7.86 40.34
N ASN A 274 -3.48 -9.19 40.46
CA ASN A 274 -2.29 -9.97 40.79
C ASN A 274 -1.46 -10.17 39.53
N SER A 275 -0.17 -9.89 39.60
CA SER A 275 0.75 -10.05 38.47
C SER A 275 1.62 -11.29 38.61
N SER A 276 1.91 -11.96 37.48
CA SER A 276 2.87 -13.05 37.39
C SER A 276 3.75 -12.89 36.15
N PHE A 277 5.07 -13.03 36.32
CA PHE A 277 6.02 -13.08 35.22
C PHE A 277 6.25 -14.54 34.80
N VAL A 278 5.86 -14.88 33.57
CA VAL A 278 5.87 -16.24 33.04
C VAL A 278 6.99 -16.35 32.02
N GLY A 279 8.05 -17.07 32.37
CA GLY A 279 9.19 -17.33 31.46
C GLY A 279 8.97 -18.55 30.57
N SER A 280 9.87 -18.73 29.60
CA SER A 280 9.95 -19.91 28.72
C SER A 280 9.78 -21.24 29.46
N GLY A 281 8.94 -22.11 28.90
CA GLY A 281 8.64 -23.44 29.42
C GLY A 281 7.66 -23.46 30.60
N LYS A 282 7.20 -22.29 31.08
CA LYS A 282 6.27 -22.18 32.21
C LYS A 282 4.86 -21.81 31.73
N ALA A 283 3.90 -21.97 32.64
CA ALA A 283 2.52 -21.58 32.40
C ALA A 283 1.95 -20.84 33.62
N VAL A 284 0.88 -20.10 33.43
CA VAL A 284 0.09 -19.51 34.52
C VAL A 284 -1.39 -19.78 34.26
N LEU A 285 -2.15 -20.00 35.34
CA LEU A 285 -3.60 -20.21 35.31
C LEU A 285 -4.27 -19.23 36.26
N ALA A 286 -5.24 -18.47 35.75
CA ALA A 286 -6.19 -17.70 36.56
C ALA A 286 -7.58 -18.34 36.47
N ASP A 287 -8.17 -18.68 37.61
CA ASP A 287 -9.52 -19.29 37.69
C ASP A 287 -10.58 -18.34 38.30
N GLY A 288 -10.22 -17.06 38.44
CA GLY A 288 -11.03 -16.03 39.10
C GLY A 288 -10.91 -16.01 40.64
N SER A 289 -10.34 -17.06 41.24
CA SER A 289 -10.11 -17.16 42.69
C SER A 289 -8.63 -17.18 43.07
N GLU A 290 -7.76 -17.68 42.22
CA GLU A 290 -6.32 -17.73 42.41
C GLU A 290 -5.56 -17.47 41.10
N LEU A 291 -4.29 -17.07 41.25
CA LEU A 291 -3.33 -16.97 40.15
C LEU A 291 -2.20 -17.97 40.40
N ILE A 292 -2.17 -19.04 39.61
CA ILE A 292 -1.33 -20.21 39.85
C ILE A 292 -0.23 -20.24 38.80
N LEU A 293 1.00 -19.94 39.21
CA LEU A 293 2.19 -20.14 38.38
C LEU A 293 2.60 -21.61 38.37
N GLN A 294 2.59 -22.22 37.18
CA GLN A 294 3.00 -23.60 36.94
C GLN A 294 4.45 -23.65 36.48
N LYS A 295 5.21 -24.61 37.02
CA LYS A 295 6.64 -24.78 36.70
C LYS A 295 6.88 -25.27 35.27
N GLU A 296 5.92 -25.98 34.70
CA GLU A 296 6.01 -26.59 33.36
C GLU A 296 4.66 -26.48 32.64
N ILE A 297 4.70 -26.42 31.32
CA ILE A 297 3.51 -26.53 30.46
C ILE A 297 3.03 -27.98 30.45
N LEU A 298 1.72 -28.20 30.62
CA LEU A 298 1.12 -29.53 30.54
C LEU A 298 1.42 -30.19 29.19
N LYS A 299 1.87 -31.45 29.18
CA LYS A 299 2.27 -32.19 27.96
C LYS A 299 1.17 -32.22 26.88
N SER A 300 -0.09 -32.30 27.29
CA SER A 300 -1.25 -32.28 26.39
C SER A 300 -1.41 -30.93 25.68
N ASP A 301 -1.15 -29.84 26.39
CA ASP A 301 -1.22 -28.50 25.83
C ASP A 301 0.01 -28.21 24.96
N LEU A 302 1.21 -28.56 25.44
CA LEU A 302 2.46 -28.36 24.72
C LEU A 302 2.43 -28.94 23.30
N SER A 303 1.96 -30.19 23.14
CA SER A 303 1.90 -30.86 21.83
C SER A 303 0.99 -30.13 20.84
N ARG A 304 -0.15 -29.62 21.32
CA ARG A 304 -1.12 -28.89 20.51
C ARG A 304 -0.63 -27.47 20.19
N ILE A 305 -0.04 -26.80 21.17
CA ILE A 305 0.53 -25.45 21.02
C ILE A 305 1.67 -25.44 20.00
N LEU A 306 2.59 -26.42 20.06
CA LEU A 306 3.70 -26.53 19.10
C LEU A 306 3.21 -26.72 17.66
N LEU A 307 2.09 -27.42 17.46
CA LEU A 307 1.50 -27.58 16.12
C LEU A 307 0.96 -26.23 15.61
N MET A 308 0.20 -25.53 16.45
CA MET A 308 -0.35 -24.21 16.10
C MET A 308 0.74 -23.16 15.87
N GLU A 309 1.83 -23.18 16.66
CA GLU A 309 3.00 -22.33 16.45
C GLU A 309 3.65 -22.61 15.10
N LYS A 310 3.85 -23.89 14.75
CA LYS A 310 4.41 -24.28 13.46
C LYS A 310 3.55 -23.79 12.29
N ASP A 311 2.23 -23.88 12.40
CA ASP A 311 1.31 -23.39 11.38
C ASP A 311 1.44 -21.86 11.20
N ALA A 312 1.55 -21.11 12.30
CA ALA A 312 1.74 -19.66 12.28
C ALA A 312 3.08 -19.24 11.65
N ILE A 313 4.16 -19.97 11.94
CA ILE A 313 5.50 -19.69 11.39
C ILE A 313 5.51 -20.01 9.89
N SER A 314 5.13 -21.24 9.51
CA SER A 314 5.23 -21.70 8.13
C SER A 314 4.34 -20.92 7.16
N ALA A 315 3.15 -20.49 7.59
CA ALA A 315 2.29 -19.66 6.75
C ALA A 315 2.87 -18.26 6.49
N ALA A 316 3.63 -17.71 7.43
CA ALA A 316 4.19 -16.36 7.34
C ALA A 316 5.61 -16.31 6.74
N GLU A 317 6.33 -17.44 6.72
CA GLU A 317 7.76 -17.52 6.38
C GLU A 317 8.13 -16.89 5.03
N ASP A 318 7.32 -17.16 4.00
CA ASP A 318 7.55 -16.71 2.62
C ASP A 318 6.95 -15.34 2.30
N VAL A 319 6.20 -14.72 3.23
CA VAL A 319 5.61 -13.39 3.00
C VAL A 319 6.73 -12.35 3.00
N SER A 320 6.82 -11.51 1.98
CA SER A 320 7.83 -10.45 1.93
C SER A 320 7.41 -9.19 2.68
N VAL A 321 8.38 -8.41 3.16
CA VAL A 321 8.13 -7.09 3.76
C VAL A 321 7.45 -6.15 2.74
N PHE A 322 7.73 -6.30 1.45
CA PHE A 322 6.99 -5.62 0.38
C PHE A 322 5.49 -5.96 0.40
N GLN A 323 5.12 -7.25 0.45
CA GLN A 323 3.71 -7.64 0.52
C GLN A 323 3.06 -7.14 1.83
N LEU A 324 3.81 -7.14 2.93
CA LEU A 324 3.35 -6.61 4.20
C LEU A 324 3.05 -5.11 4.13
N ARG A 325 3.90 -4.35 3.42
CA ARG A 325 3.71 -2.93 3.14
C ARG A 325 2.46 -2.69 2.29
N GLU A 326 2.20 -3.51 1.27
CA GLU A 326 0.98 -3.38 0.46
C GLU A 326 -0.29 -3.54 1.31
N TYR A 327 -0.29 -4.44 2.31
CA TYR A 327 -1.43 -4.57 3.23
C TYR A 327 -1.58 -3.36 4.14
N PHE A 328 -0.48 -2.82 4.66
CA PHE A 328 -0.48 -1.60 5.46
C PHE A 328 -0.99 -0.38 4.67
N ASP A 329 -0.57 -0.21 3.42
CA ASP A 329 -1.01 0.90 2.56
C ASP A 329 -2.50 0.83 2.22
N ARG A 330 -3.04 -0.38 2.06
CA ARG A 330 -4.49 -0.58 1.85
C ARG A 330 -5.34 -0.14 3.04
N MET A 331 -4.80 -0.21 4.25
CA MET A 331 -5.46 0.30 5.46
C MET A 331 -5.31 1.81 5.64
N ASN A 332 -4.35 2.42 4.95
CA ASN A 332 -4.01 3.83 5.08
C ASN A 332 -3.96 4.54 3.73
N PRO A 333 -5.08 4.60 2.99
CA PRO A 333 -5.12 5.27 1.68
C PRO A 333 -4.73 6.76 1.76
N ASP A 334 -4.84 7.36 2.95
CA ASP A 334 -4.53 8.75 3.28
C ASP A 334 -3.06 9.05 3.55
N LEU A 335 -2.19 8.04 3.68
CA LEU A 335 -0.74 8.22 3.57
C LEU A 335 -0.31 8.66 2.17
N GLY A 336 -1.28 8.69 1.25
CA GLY A 336 -1.52 9.91 0.50
C GLY A 336 -0.76 9.93 -0.80
N SER A 337 -1.42 9.48 -1.86
CA SER A 337 -1.06 9.81 -3.24
C SER A 337 -0.70 11.30 -3.49
N CYS A 338 -1.09 12.19 -2.57
CA CYS A 338 -0.95 13.64 -2.63
C CYS A 338 -0.05 14.28 -1.56
N ASP A 339 0.55 13.52 -0.65
CA ASP A 339 1.64 14.06 0.17
C ASP A 339 2.80 14.48 -0.77
N PRO A 340 3.34 15.71 -0.66
CA PRO A 340 4.37 16.18 -1.59
C PRO A 340 5.64 15.34 -1.61
N ILE A 341 6.04 14.76 -0.47
CA ILE A 341 7.25 13.93 -0.36
C ILE A 341 7.00 12.59 -1.04
N GLU A 342 5.90 11.92 -0.73
CA GLU A 342 5.54 10.63 -1.30
C GLU A 342 5.19 10.73 -2.79
N LYS A 343 4.51 11.81 -3.20
CA LYS A 343 4.25 12.12 -4.62
C LYS A 343 5.55 12.30 -5.39
N ASN A 344 6.51 13.03 -4.82
CA ASN A 344 7.83 13.19 -5.42
C ASN A 344 8.64 11.89 -5.42
N LYS A 345 8.52 11.05 -4.38
CA LYS A 345 9.16 9.73 -4.31
C LYS A 345 8.67 8.82 -5.44
N ARG A 346 7.34 8.71 -5.64
CA ARG A 346 6.73 8.00 -6.77
C ARG A 346 7.19 8.57 -8.11
N PHE A 347 7.18 9.89 -8.24
CA PHE A 347 7.67 10.59 -9.44
C PHE A 347 9.08 10.16 -9.84
N LEU A 348 10.02 10.23 -8.89
CA LEU A 348 11.41 9.86 -9.13
C LEU A 348 11.57 8.35 -9.37
N ALA A 349 10.88 7.50 -8.61
CA ALA A 349 10.92 6.04 -8.76
C ALA A 349 10.42 5.60 -10.15
N SER A 350 9.40 6.27 -10.67
CA SER A 350 8.85 6.05 -12.01
C SER A 350 9.77 6.55 -13.13
N GLY A 351 10.88 7.22 -12.81
CA GLY A 351 11.84 7.79 -13.77
C GLY A 351 11.52 9.23 -14.17
N GLY A 352 10.77 9.94 -13.34
CA GLY A 352 10.43 11.35 -13.52
C GLY A 352 11.68 12.24 -13.54
N ARG A 353 11.62 13.30 -14.34
CA ARG A 353 12.66 14.32 -14.50
C ARG A 353 12.04 15.70 -14.40
N GLU A 354 12.85 16.71 -14.12
CA GLU A 354 12.41 18.10 -14.01
C GLU A 354 11.64 18.56 -15.28
N GLU A 355 12.09 18.15 -16.47
CA GLU A 355 11.42 18.44 -17.75
C GLU A 355 9.97 17.90 -17.79
N ILE A 356 9.76 16.70 -17.25
CA ILE A 356 8.44 16.05 -17.21
C ILE A 356 7.55 16.78 -16.20
N GLN A 357 8.10 17.11 -15.03
CA GLN A 357 7.37 17.83 -14.00
C GLN A 357 6.92 19.20 -14.52
N LYS A 358 7.82 19.94 -15.17
CA LYS A 358 7.51 21.24 -15.76
C LYS A 358 6.40 21.14 -16.81
N SER A 359 6.48 20.13 -17.70
CA SER A 359 5.45 19.88 -18.72
C SER A 359 4.08 19.55 -18.11
N ILE A 360 4.06 18.81 -16.99
CA ILE A 360 2.84 18.55 -16.22
C ILE A 360 2.29 19.85 -15.63
N GLU A 361 3.12 20.66 -15.00
CA GLU A 361 2.73 21.94 -14.38
C GLU A 361 2.12 22.89 -15.43
N GLU A 362 2.77 23.06 -16.58
CA GLU A 362 2.25 23.88 -17.69
C GLU A 362 0.91 23.35 -18.23
N GLY A 363 0.77 22.02 -18.35
CA GLY A 363 -0.48 21.39 -18.80
C GLY A 363 -1.62 21.53 -17.78
N VAL A 364 -1.32 21.48 -16.47
CA VAL A 364 -2.28 21.72 -15.40
C VAL A 364 -2.70 23.18 -15.37
N ASP A 365 -1.75 24.12 -15.47
CA ASP A 365 -2.02 25.56 -15.51
C ASP A 365 -2.91 25.92 -16.70
N TRP A 366 -2.63 25.36 -17.89
CA TRP A 366 -3.50 25.47 -19.05
C TRP A 366 -4.92 24.98 -18.77
N LEU A 367 -5.04 23.79 -18.17
CA LEU A 367 -6.32 23.17 -17.89
C LEU A 367 -7.14 24.03 -16.91
N VAL A 368 -6.50 24.61 -15.89
CA VAL A 368 -7.10 25.56 -14.95
C VAL A 368 -7.56 26.83 -15.69
N LEU A 369 -6.74 27.37 -16.59
CA LEU A 369 -7.02 28.60 -17.33
C LEU A 369 -8.24 28.47 -18.26
N VAL A 370 -8.43 27.31 -18.91
CA VAL A 370 -9.51 27.10 -19.89
C VAL A 370 -10.83 26.61 -19.26
N GLN A 371 -10.90 26.52 -17.94
CA GLN A 371 -12.14 26.17 -17.22
C GLN A 371 -13.21 27.25 -17.46
N SER A 372 -14.45 26.83 -17.71
CA SER A 372 -15.60 27.74 -17.81
C SER A 372 -16.00 28.30 -16.44
N GLU A 373 -16.70 29.42 -16.41
CA GLU A 373 -17.15 30.08 -15.16
C GLU A 373 -17.99 29.16 -14.26
N ASP A 374 -18.79 28.26 -14.85
CA ASP A 374 -19.61 27.29 -14.12
C ASP A 374 -18.83 26.06 -13.61
N GLY A 375 -17.51 26.04 -13.80
CA GLY A 375 -16.64 24.95 -13.40
C GLY A 375 -16.47 23.84 -14.43
N SER A 376 -17.17 23.90 -15.56
CA SER A 376 -17.11 22.86 -16.59
C SER A 376 -15.97 23.06 -17.60
N TRP A 377 -15.60 21.98 -18.26
CA TRP A 377 -14.77 21.97 -19.48
C TRP A 377 -15.61 21.51 -20.67
N GLY A 378 -15.28 21.97 -21.88
CA GLY A 378 -15.93 21.53 -23.13
C GLY A 378 -16.85 22.56 -23.80
N LYS A 379 -17.31 23.61 -23.09
CA LYS A 379 -18.18 24.64 -23.68
C LYS A 379 -17.48 25.47 -24.74
N ASN A 380 -16.26 25.90 -24.44
CA ASN A 380 -15.42 26.75 -25.29
C ASN A 380 -14.24 25.95 -25.88
N ASP A 381 -14.47 24.68 -26.18
CA ASP A 381 -13.43 23.79 -26.72
C ASP A 381 -13.11 24.15 -28.17
N LYS A 382 -12.01 23.60 -28.70
CA LYS A 382 -11.58 23.81 -30.08
C LYS A 382 -11.45 22.48 -30.80
N ASP A 383 -11.79 22.47 -32.07
CA ASP A 383 -11.53 21.32 -32.92
C ASP A 383 -10.05 21.21 -33.29
N ARG A 384 -9.75 20.32 -34.24
CA ARG A 384 -8.39 20.07 -34.74
C ARG A 384 -7.79 21.29 -35.45
N ASP A 385 -8.60 22.10 -36.10
CA ASP A 385 -8.16 23.27 -36.88
C ASP A 385 -8.12 24.54 -36.02
N GLY A 386 -8.41 24.44 -34.72
CA GLY A 386 -8.44 25.54 -33.78
C GLY A 386 -9.76 26.33 -33.78
N ASN A 387 -10.79 25.87 -34.50
CA ASN A 387 -12.09 26.53 -34.51
C ASN A 387 -12.87 26.20 -33.24
N SER A 388 -13.61 27.18 -32.73
CA SER A 388 -14.46 26.97 -31.56
C SER A 388 -15.55 25.94 -31.87
N LYS A 389 -15.61 24.88 -31.05
CA LYS A 389 -16.56 23.80 -31.18
C LYS A 389 -16.88 23.22 -29.80
N PRO A 390 -18.11 23.44 -29.29
CA PRO A 390 -18.53 22.81 -28.05
C PRO A 390 -18.46 21.28 -28.12
N THR A 391 -17.97 20.66 -27.06
CA THR A 391 -17.88 19.21 -26.90
C THR A 391 -18.70 18.74 -25.70
N ASN A 392 -18.62 17.45 -25.40
CA ASN A 392 -19.39 16.87 -24.31
C ASN A 392 -18.87 17.34 -22.95
N THR A 393 -19.56 18.30 -22.34
CA THR A 393 -19.07 18.94 -21.12
C THR A 393 -18.94 17.99 -19.93
N ILE A 394 -19.74 16.92 -19.89
CA ILE A 394 -19.68 15.91 -18.82
C ILE A 394 -18.40 15.08 -18.95
N ALA A 395 -18.12 14.57 -20.16
CA ALA A 395 -16.90 13.80 -20.41
C ALA A 395 -15.64 14.66 -20.23
N MET A 396 -15.62 15.87 -20.80
CA MET A 396 -14.46 16.76 -20.71
C MET A 396 -14.19 17.20 -19.27
N THR A 397 -15.24 17.55 -18.50
CA THR A 397 -15.07 17.88 -17.07
C THR A 397 -14.59 16.68 -16.28
N GLY A 398 -15.11 15.47 -16.55
CA GLY A 398 -14.63 14.27 -15.87
C GLY A 398 -13.17 13.96 -16.18
N MET A 399 -12.71 14.10 -17.43
CA MET A 399 -11.29 13.95 -17.78
C MET A 399 -10.40 15.00 -17.10
N ALA A 400 -10.84 16.27 -17.08
CA ALA A 400 -10.12 17.34 -16.42
C ALA A 400 -10.00 17.10 -14.90
N VAL A 401 -11.11 16.74 -14.24
CA VAL A 401 -11.14 16.39 -12.81
C VAL A 401 -10.21 15.20 -12.53
N LEU A 402 -10.20 14.17 -13.37
CA LEU A 402 -9.26 13.04 -13.21
C LEU A 402 -7.80 13.49 -13.29
N CYS A 403 -7.43 14.42 -14.16
CA CYS A 403 -6.08 14.96 -14.22
C CYS A 403 -5.72 15.74 -12.96
N LEU A 404 -6.62 16.63 -12.51
CA LEU A 404 -6.42 17.46 -11.31
C LEU A 404 -6.35 16.63 -10.02
N LEU A 405 -7.17 15.59 -9.87
CA LEU A 405 -7.12 14.64 -8.75
C LEU A 405 -5.80 13.83 -8.73
N GLN A 406 -5.23 13.51 -9.89
CA GLN A 406 -3.96 12.81 -10.00
C GLN A 406 -2.76 13.73 -9.78
N HIS A 407 -2.86 14.98 -10.23
CA HIS A 407 -1.89 16.02 -9.93
C HIS A 407 -1.92 16.44 -8.46
N CYS A 408 -2.98 16.11 -7.73
CA CYS A 408 -3.19 16.55 -6.36
C CYS A 408 -3.25 18.08 -6.27
N GLU A 409 -4.09 18.69 -7.11
CA GLU A 409 -4.50 20.10 -6.99
C GLU A 409 -5.41 20.29 -5.76
N PHE A 410 -4.90 19.90 -4.59
CA PHE A 410 -5.52 20.09 -3.28
C PHE A 410 -4.51 20.85 -2.43
N ASP A 411 -4.38 22.16 -2.64
CA ASP A 411 -3.52 22.90 -1.74
C ASP A 411 -4.32 23.22 -0.45
N SER A 412 -3.76 22.82 0.69
CA SER A 412 -4.20 23.21 2.03
C SER A 412 -4.15 24.74 2.25
N LEU A 413 -3.50 25.48 1.34
CA LEU A 413 -3.44 26.94 1.31
C LEU A 413 -4.17 27.58 0.11
N SER A 414 -4.69 26.82 -0.86
CA SER A 414 -5.44 27.36 -1.99
C SER A 414 -6.97 27.17 -1.82
N LYS A 415 -7.59 28.31 -1.50
CA LYS A 415 -8.92 28.80 -1.89
C LYS A 415 -10.04 27.76 -1.96
N GLU A 416 -11.15 28.03 -1.27
CA GLU A 416 -12.48 27.43 -1.50
C GLU A 416 -12.90 27.33 -2.99
N ASN A 417 -12.21 28.05 -3.88
CA ASN A 417 -12.52 28.27 -5.28
C ASN A 417 -11.55 27.60 -6.29
N SER A 418 -10.87 26.50 -5.94
CA SER A 418 -9.97 25.79 -6.85
C SER A 418 -10.70 25.23 -8.09
N ALA A 419 -9.97 25.04 -9.20
CA ALA A 419 -10.55 24.53 -10.44
C ALA A 419 -11.11 23.11 -10.24
N LEU A 420 -10.42 22.28 -9.46
CA LEU A 420 -10.87 20.94 -9.10
C LEU A 420 -12.18 20.96 -8.33
N LYS A 421 -12.30 21.79 -7.29
CA LYS A 421 -13.55 21.94 -6.51
C LYS A 421 -14.70 22.38 -7.41
N LYS A 422 -14.50 23.39 -8.27
CA LYS A 422 -15.52 23.84 -9.24
C LYS A 422 -15.93 22.73 -10.20
N GLY A 423 -14.99 21.96 -10.72
CA GLY A 423 -15.26 20.82 -11.60
C GLY A 423 -16.12 19.76 -10.92
N ILE A 424 -15.78 19.42 -9.67
CA ILE A 424 -16.57 18.46 -8.86
C ILE A 424 -17.97 19.01 -8.57
N GLN A 425 -18.10 20.30 -8.21
CA GLN A 425 -19.41 20.91 -8.01
C GLN A 425 -20.25 20.88 -9.29
N TYR A 426 -19.66 21.21 -10.45
CA TYR A 426 -20.35 21.06 -11.73
C TYR A 426 -20.84 19.63 -11.93
N LEU A 427 -19.98 18.62 -11.75
CA LEU A 427 -20.37 17.21 -11.90
C LEU A 427 -21.53 16.83 -10.95
N LYS A 428 -21.52 17.28 -9.69
CA LYS A 428 -22.62 17.04 -8.74
C LYS A 428 -23.96 17.58 -9.21
N THR A 429 -23.97 18.70 -9.96
CA THR A 429 -25.22 19.29 -10.50
C THR A 429 -25.75 18.56 -11.72
N VAL A 430 -24.96 17.67 -12.35
CA VAL A 430 -25.38 16.95 -13.55
C VAL A 430 -26.39 15.86 -13.15
N PRO A 431 -27.63 15.89 -13.69
CA PRO A 431 -28.59 14.83 -13.42
C PRO A 431 -28.09 13.50 -14.01
N ILE A 432 -28.11 12.45 -13.19
CA ILE A 432 -27.69 11.10 -13.61
C ILE A 432 -28.44 10.62 -14.88
N SER A 433 -29.71 11.01 -15.05
CA SER A 433 -30.51 10.72 -16.24
C SER A 433 -29.91 11.32 -17.53
N LYS A 434 -29.34 12.53 -17.45
CA LYS A 434 -28.65 13.21 -18.56
C LYS A 434 -27.35 12.52 -18.93
N VAL A 435 -26.69 11.90 -17.96
CA VAL A 435 -25.48 11.10 -18.18
C VAL A 435 -25.83 9.79 -18.90
N LYS A 436 -26.93 9.15 -18.51
CA LYS A 436 -27.45 7.92 -19.14
C LYS A 436 -27.87 8.10 -20.60
N SER A 437 -28.50 9.22 -20.92
CA SER A 437 -29.08 9.47 -22.26
C SER A 437 -28.05 9.77 -23.34
N GLN A 438 -26.76 9.72 -23.03
CA GLN A 438 -25.71 10.01 -24.00
C GLN A 438 -25.43 8.84 -24.94
N THR A 439 -25.50 9.12 -26.23
CA THR A 439 -25.39 8.13 -27.32
C THR A 439 -24.05 7.39 -27.31
N ALA A 440 -22.96 8.09 -27.04
CA ALA A 440 -21.60 7.54 -27.07
C ALA A 440 -21.21 6.73 -25.82
N SER A 441 -21.95 6.85 -24.71
CA SER A 441 -21.71 6.15 -23.43
C SER A 441 -20.33 6.30 -22.75
N TYR A 442 -19.37 7.05 -23.29
CA TYR A 442 -18.09 7.32 -22.61
C TYR A 442 -18.22 8.28 -21.42
N ALA A 443 -19.13 9.25 -21.50
CA ALA A 443 -19.24 10.27 -20.47
C ALA A 443 -19.63 9.67 -19.11
N HIS A 444 -20.48 8.64 -19.09
CA HIS A 444 -20.93 8.02 -17.84
C HIS A 444 -19.80 7.36 -17.03
N PRO A 445 -18.99 6.44 -17.59
CA PRO A 445 -17.89 5.86 -16.83
C PRO A 445 -16.78 6.86 -16.50
N ILE A 446 -16.52 7.86 -17.36
CA ILE A 446 -15.57 8.93 -17.05
C ILE A 446 -16.07 9.75 -15.85
N TYR A 447 -17.33 10.16 -15.89
CA TYR A 447 -18.03 10.86 -14.80
C TYR A 447 -18.01 10.05 -13.49
N ALA A 448 -18.38 8.77 -13.56
CA ALA A 448 -18.40 7.86 -12.42
C ALA A 448 -17.02 7.76 -11.79
N ARG A 449 -15.99 7.49 -12.60
CA ARG A 449 -14.62 7.36 -12.13
C ARG A 449 -14.12 8.67 -11.50
N ALA A 450 -14.44 9.82 -12.07
CA ALA A 450 -14.09 11.13 -11.51
C ALA A 450 -14.71 11.33 -10.11
N LEU A 451 -16.00 11.02 -9.94
CA LEU A 451 -16.69 11.13 -8.65
C LEU A 451 -16.18 10.12 -7.63
N VAL A 452 -15.92 8.87 -8.02
CA VAL A 452 -15.34 7.85 -7.13
C VAL A 452 -13.95 8.29 -6.65
N MET A 453 -13.10 8.78 -7.56
CA MET A 453 -11.77 9.28 -7.18
C MET A 453 -11.85 10.54 -6.32
N ALA A 454 -12.82 11.43 -6.55
CA ALA A 454 -13.04 12.60 -5.70
C ALA A 454 -13.53 12.20 -4.31
N PHE A 455 -14.47 11.26 -4.21
CA PHE A 455 -14.98 10.72 -2.95
C PHE A 455 -13.83 10.17 -2.08
N GLU A 456 -12.94 9.37 -2.67
CA GLU A 456 -11.74 8.86 -2.01
C GLU A 456 -10.75 9.97 -1.64
N LYS A 457 -10.23 10.70 -2.62
CA LYS A 457 -9.07 11.59 -2.41
C LYS A 457 -9.38 12.84 -1.62
N MET A 458 -10.62 13.32 -1.68
CA MET A 458 -11.05 14.53 -0.98
C MET A 458 -11.87 14.24 0.27
N LYS A 459 -12.19 12.97 0.54
CA LYS A 459 -13.03 12.56 1.68
C LYS A 459 -14.33 13.37 1.76
N LEU A 460 -15.05 13.43 0.65
CA LEU A 460 -16.31 14.18 0.53
C LEU A 460 -17.49 13.24 0.74
N PRO A 461 -17.97 13.01 1.98
CA PRO A 461 -19.02 12.04 2.28
C PRO A 461 -20.32 12.35 1.52
N GLU A 462 -20.57 13.61 1.16
CA GLU A 462 -21.73 14.00 0.38
C GLU A 462 -21.74 13.44 -1.06
N LEU A 463 -20.61 12.88 -1.54
CA LEU A 463 -20.52 12.21 -2.83
C LEU A 463 -20.95 10.72 -2.79
N GLU A 464 -21.14 10.14 -1.60
CA GLU A 464 -21.39 8.70 -1.45
C GLU A 464 -22.62 8.23 -2.24
N ASP A 465 -23.77 8.90 -2.05
CA ASP A 465 -25.03 8.55 -2.72
C ASP A 465 -24.93 8.62 -4.26
N ILE A 466 -24.29 9.67 -4.79
CA ILE A 466 -24.11 9.83 -6.24
C ILE A 466 -23.11 8.81 -6.81
N VAL A 467 -22.08 8.44 -6.04
CA VAL A 467 -21.14 7.38 -6.39
C VAL A 467 -21.86 6.02 -6.47
N ILE A 468 -22.61 5.64 -5.44
CA ILE A 468 -23.37 4.38 -5.40
C ILE A 468 -24.35 4.30 -6.57
N LYS A 469 -25.12 5.36 -6.83
CA LYS A 469 -26.10 5.39 -7.93
C LYS A 469 -25.43 5.25 -9.30
N THR A 470 -24.34 5.97 -9.51
CA THR A 470 -23.64 5.99 -10.80
C THR A 470 -22.97 4.64 -11.07
N ILE A 471 -22.32 4.04 -10.08
CA ILE A 471 -21.71 2.71 -10.19
C ILE A 471 -22.77 1.62 -10.36
N SER A 472 -23.88 1.68 -9.60
CA SER A 472 -25.03 0.77 -9.78
C SER A 472 -25.56 0.81 -11.21
N MET A 473 -25.59 1.98 -11.83
CA MET A 473 -26.02 2.10 -13.22
C MET A 473 -25.03 1.49 -14.22
N ILE A 474 -23.72 1.56 -13.96
CA ILE A 474 -22.73 0.86 -14.78
C ILE A 474 -22.95 -0.65 -14.65
N VAL A 475 -23.07 -1.18 -13.43
CA VAL A 475 -23.32 -2.61 -13.17
C VAL A 475 -24.60 -3.06 -13.89
N ASN A 476 -25.72 -2.36 -13.70
CA ASN A 476 -26.99 -2.65 -14.36
C ASN A 476 -26.93 -2.50 -15.89
N GLY A 477 -26.00 -1.70 -16.40
CA GLY A 477 -25.75 -1.46 -17.83
C GLY A 477 -25.02 -2.60 -18.54
N GLN A 478 -24.42 -3.57 -17.83
CA GLN A 478 -23.60 -4.63 -18.42
C GLN A 478 -24.42 -5.65 -19.23
N ASN A 479 -23.93 -6.03 -20.42
CA ASN A 479 -24.56 -7.10 -21.20
C ASN A 479 -24.16 -8.48 -20.69
N GLU A 480 -24.92 -9.52 -21.05
CA GLU A 480 -24.69 -10.91 -20.61
C GLU A 480 -23.29 -11.42 -20.99
N ASN A 481 -22.73 -10.93 -22.11
CA ASN A 481 -21.39 -11.28 -22.55
C ASN A 481 -20.27 -10.60 -21.74
N GLY A 482 -20.60 -9.74 -20.77
CA GLY A 482 -19.68 -9.04 -19.89
C GLY A 482 -19.26 -7.64 -20.35
N GLY A 483 -19.57 -7.26 -21.60
CA GLY A 483 -19.22 -5.93 -22.13
C GLY A 483 -20.34 -4.91 -22.02
N TRP A 484 -20.04 -3.67 -22.42
CA TRP A 484 -21.02 -2.59 -22.53
C TRP A 484 -21.18 -2.14 -23.97
N ALA A 485 -22.42 -1.88 -24.36
CA ALA A 485 -22.75 -1.28 -25.64
C ALA A 485 -22.92 0.23 -25.53
N TYR A 486 -22.79 0.89 -26.67
CA TYR A 486 -23.25 2.27 -26.84
C TYR A 486 -24.69 2.43 -26.36
N SER A 487 -24.98 3.59 -25.75
CA SER A 487 -26.23 3.93 -25.05
C SER A 487 -26.67 2.93 -23.96
N TYR A 488 -25.77 2.07 -23.47
CA TYR A 488 -26.12 0.92 -22.63
C TYR A 488 -27.21 0.03 -23.23
N GLY A 489 -27.21 -0.11 -24.56
CA GLY A 489 -28.09 -1.03 -25.26
C GLY A 489 -27.95 -2.46 -24.75
N LYS A 490 -29.06 -3.21 -24.81
CA LYS A 490 -29.18 -4.59 -24.33
C LYS A 490 -29.56 -5.55 -25.44
N GLY A 491 -29.19 -6.82 -25.26
CA GLY A 491 -29.60 -7.93 -26.13
C GLY A 491 -28.68 -8.14 -27.34
N ALA A 492 -29.04 -9.09 -28.20
CA ALA A 492 -28.19 -9.56 -29.30
C ALA A 492 -27.84 -8.47 -30.34
N ALA A 493 -28.68 -7.45 -30.50
CA ALA A 493 -28.43 -6.32 -31.40
C ALA A 493 -27.55 -5.23 -30.78
N ALA A 494 -27.21 -5.33 -29.49
CA ALA A 494 -26.44 -4.32 -28.80
C ALA A 494 -25.03 -4.20 -29.38
N HIS A 495 -24.60 -2.97 -29.66
CA HIS A 495 -23.25 -2.67 -30.14
C HIS A 495 -22.22 -2.71 -29.00
N VAL A 496 -22.01 -3.89 -28.41
CA VAL A 496 -21.04 -4.11 -27.33
C VAL A 496 -19.63 -3.87 -27.85
N ASP A 497 -18.86 -3.04 -27.15
CA ASP A 497 -17.59 -2.50 -27.63
C ASP A 497 -16.53 -2.46 -26.52
N LEU A 498 -15.29 -2.88 -26.81
CA LEU A 498 -14.18 -2.89 -25.85
C LEU A 498 -13.81 -1.49 -25.37
N SER A 499 -13.86 -0.47 -26.22
CA SER A 499 -13.51 0.91 -25.84
C SER A 499 -14.44 1.43 -24.75
N VAL A 500 -15.75 1.24 -24.89
CA VAL A 500 -16.75 1.58 -23.87
C VAL A 500 -16.61 0.66 -22.65
N THR A 501 -16.39 -0.64 -22.88
CA THR A 501 -16.22 -1.63 -21.81
C THR A 501 -15.04 -1.30 -20.91
N GLY A 502 -13.88 -0.93 -21.47
CA GLY A 502 -12.70 -0.61 -20.69
C GLY A 502 -12.88 0.62 -19.81
N TRP A 503 -13.59 1.66 -20.27
CA TRP A 503 -13.93 2.80 -19.42
C TRP A 503 -14.85 2.42 -18.26
N ASN A 504 -15.89 1.62 -18.51
CA ASN A 504 -16.78 1.12 -17.46
C ASN A 504 -16.00 0.26 -16.45
N LEU A 505 -15.19 -0.68 -16.93
CA LEU A 505 -14.36 -1.54 -16.10
C LEU A 505 -13.41 -0.73 -15.20
N MET A 506 -12.73 0.29 -15.73
CA MET A 506 -11.86 1.15 -14.91
C MET A 506 -12.64 1.92 -13.82
N ALA A 507 -13.89 2.32 -14.07
CA ALA A 507 -14.73 2.93 -13.05
C ALA A 507 -15.13 1.93 -11.96
N LEU A 508 -15.53 0.71 -12.35
CA LEU A 508 -15.90 -0.37 -11.44
C LEU A 508 -14.74 -0.81 -10.55
N ILE A 509 -13.56 -1.03 -11.15
CA ILE A 509 -12.33 -1.38 -10.40
C ILE A 509 -12.01 -0.29 -9.40
N LYS A 510 -12.11 0.99 -9.79
CA LYS A 510 -11.83 2.08 -8.86
C LYS A 510 -12.82 2.08 -7.70
N ALA A 511 -14.11 1.88 -7.95
CA ALA A 511 -15.14 1.78 -6.92
C ALA A 511 -14.86 0.61 -5.95
N GLN A 512 -14.54 -0.56 -6.49
CA GLN A 512 -14.18 -1.74 -5.68
C GLN A 512 -12.92 -1.49 -4.84
N SER A 513 -11.91 -0.81 -5.40
CA SER A 513 -10.63 -0.56 -4.71
C SER A 513 -10.76 0.29 -3.45
N ILE A 514 -11.83 1.09 -3.34
CA ILE A 514 -12.08 1.98 -2.21
C ILE A 514 -13.24 1.51 -1.33
N GLY A 515 -13.73 0.29 -1.55
CA GLY A 515 -14.79 -0.31 -0.74
C GLY A 515 -16.21 0.18 -1.03
N VAL A 516 -16.50 0.73 -2.22
CA VAL A 516 -17.89 1.08 -2.58
C VAL A 516 -18.73 -0.20 -2.67
N GLU A 517 -19.80 -0.25 -1.86
CA GLU A 517 -20.72 -1.38 -1.82
C GLU A 517 -21.85 -1.22 -2.83
N VAL A 518 -21.79 -1.96 -3.93
CA VAL A 518 -22.84 -2.04 -4.95
C VAL A 518 -23.13 -3.50 -5.28
N PRO A 519 -24.39 -3.97 -5.18
CA PRO A 519 -24.75 -5.33 -5.54
C PRO A 519 -24.34 -5.68 -6.97
N GLY A 520 -23.65 -6.81 -7.16
CA GLY A 520 -23.18 -7.27 -8.48
C GLY A 520 -21.88 -6.62 -8.96
N LEU A 521 -21.25 -5.73 -8.18
CA LEU A 521 -20.01 -5.05 -8.58
C LEU A 521 -18.84 -6.04 -8.83
N PRO A 522 -18.51 -6.98 -7.91
CA PRO A 522 -17.44 -7.95 -8.14
C PRO A 522 -17.69 -8.87 -9.36
N GLU A 523 -18.93 -9.29 -9.54
CA GLU A 523 -19.35 -10.14 -10.65
C GLU A 523 -19.24 -9.39 -11.99
N ALA A 524 -19.64 -8.11 -12.00
CA ALA A 524 -19.53 -7.27 -13.19
C ALA A 524 -18.07 -7.07 -13.60
N ILE A 525 -17.16 -6.85 -12.65
CA ILE A 525 -15.71 -6.74 -12.92
C ILE A 525 -15.19 -8.06 -13.53
N THR A 526 -15.52 -9.20 -12.92
CA THR A 526 -15.09 -10.52 -13.40
C THR A 526 -15.53 -10.76 -14.85
N LYS A 527 -16.83 -10.57 -15.15
CA LYS A 527 -17.37 -10.73 -16.51
C LYS A 527 -16.75 -9.76 -17.53
N ALA A 528 -16.46 -8.54 -17.11
CA ALA A 528 -15.83 -7.54 -17.97
C ALA A 528 -14.40 -7.93 -18.36
N ILE A 529 -13.61 -8.45 -17.43
CA ILE A 529 -12.26 -8.94 -17.70
C ILE A 529 -12.30 -10.12 -18.67
N GLU A 530 -13.25 -11.04 -18.52
CA GLU A 530 -13.46 -12.12 -19.50
C GLU A 530 -13.84 -11.60 -20.89
N TYR A 531 -14.71 -10.59 -20.97
CA TYR A 531 -15.05 -9.93 -22.24
C TYR A 531 -13.81 -9.31 -22.90
N VAL A 532 -12.99 -8.60 -22.12
CA VAL A 532 -11.72 -8.03 -22.58
C VAL A 532 -10.83 -9.12 -23.16
N LYS A 533 -10.71 -10.26 -22.46
CA LYS A 533 -9.90 -11.39 -22.93
C LYS A 533 -10.41 -11.94 -24.27
N LYS A 534 -11.72 -12.07 -24.45
CA LYS A 534 -12.36 -12.51 -25.71
C LYS A 534 -12.19 -11.52 -26.87
N CYS A 535 -11.81 -10.28 -26.58
CA CYS A 535 -11.49 -9.27 -27.60
C CYS A 535 -10.04 -9.34 -28.08
N GLN A 536 -9.17 -10.16 -27.49
CA GLN A 536 -7.79 -10.31 -27.96
C GLN A 536 -7.71 -11.19 -29.21
N ASP A 537 -7.00 -10.73 -30.24
CA ASP A 537 -6.70 -11.52 -31.43
C ASP A 537 -5.42 -12.37 -31.27
N ASN A 538 -5.13 -13.20 -32.28
CA ASN A 538 -3.97 -14.09 -32.25
C ASN A 538 -2.61 -13.37 -32.31
N THR A 539 -2.59 -12.11 -32.74
CA THR A 539 -1.38 -11.26 -32.81
C THR A 539 -1.10 -10.54 -31.49
N GLY A 540 -1.99 -10.63 -30.50
CA GLY A 540 -1.87 -9.96 -29.21
C GLY A 540 -2.60 -8.62 -29.12
N LYS A 541 -3.05 -8.07 -30.25
CA LYS A 541 -3.86 -6.85 -30.30
C LYS A 541 -5.27 -7.11 -29.78
N PHE A 542 -5.97 -6.04 -29.42
CA PHE A 542 -7.35 -6.11 -28.95
C PHE A 542 -8.31 -5.44 -29.92
N ALA A 543 -9.46 -6.06 -30.14
CA ALA A 543 -10.48 -5.64 -31.10
C ALA A 543 -11.61 -4.86 -30.41
N TYR A 544 -12.36 -4.09 -31.21
CA TYR A 544 -13.56 -3.40 -30.71
C TYR A 544 -14.64 -4.41 -30.30
N LYS A 545 -14.77 -5.52 -31.05
CA LYS A 545 -15.75 -6.57 -30.81
C LYS A 545 -15.08 -7.93 -30.74
N MET A 546 -15.62 -8.81 -29.90
CA MET A 546 -15.19 -10.22 -29.84
C MET A 546 -15.22 -10.86 -31.23
N GLY A 547 -14.22 -11.69 -31.54
CA GLY A 547 -14.15 -12.42 -32.81
C GLY A 547 -13.76 -11.58 -34.04
N THR A 548 -13.31 -10.33 -33.85
CA THR A 548 -12.82 -9.46 -34.94
C THR A 548 -11.33 -9.17 -34.80
N ASN A 549 -10.71 -8.60 -35.83
CA ASN A 549 -9.27 -8.30 -35.84
C ASN A 549 -8.93 -7.15 -34.89
N GLY A 550 -7.83 -7.30 -34.14
CA GLY A 550 -7.36 -6.33 -33.18
C GLY A 550 -6.82 -5.05 -33.81
N LYS A 551 -6.93 -3.95 -33.04
CA LYS A 551 -6.62 -2.59 -33.45
C LYS A 551 -5.53 -2.00 -32.54
N PRO A 552 -4.51 -1.31 -33.11
CA PRO A 552 -3.52 -0.56 -32.34
C PRO A 552 -4.13 0.31 -31.23
N SER A 553 -5.23 1.00 -31.55
CA SER A 553 -5.91 1.94 -30.66
C SER A 553 -6.46 1.31 -29.37
N LEU A 554 -6.68 0.00 -29.34
CA LEU A 554 -7.26 -0.71 -28.20
C LEU A 554 -6.30 -1.66 -27.51
N THR A 555 -5.13 -1.93 -28.08
CA THR A 555 -4.18 -2.89 -27.51
C THR A 555 -3.74 -2.49 -26.11
N GLY A 556 -3.41 -1.21 -25.89
CA GLY A 556 -3.08 -0.69 -24.57
C GLY A 556 -4.25 -0.84 -23.58
N MET A 557 -5.48 -0.58 -24.02
CA MET A 557 -6.67 -0.71 -23.16
C MET A 557 -6.91 -2.15 -22.74
N GLY A 558 -6.85 -3.09 -23.68
CA GLY A 558 -7.06 -4.50 -23.39
C GLY A 558 -5.96 -5.06 -22.49
N ALA A 559 -4.69 -4.76 -22.80
CA ALA A 559 -3.55 -5.17 -21.98
C ALA A 559 -3.62 -4.59 -20.56
N PHE A 560 -4.01 -3.32 -20.41
CA PHE A 560 -4.20 -2.70 -19.10
C PHE A 560 -5.36 -3.35 -18.32
N CYS A 561 -6.52 -3.54 -18.95
CA CYS A 561 -7.69 -4.12 -18.28
C CYS A 561 -7.46 -5.56 -17.82
N LEU A 562 -6.71 -6.37 -18.57
CA LEU A 562 -6.38 -7.74 -18.16
C LEU A 562 -5.47 -7.82 -16.93
N GLN A 563 -4.70 -6.77 -16.62
CA GLN A 563 -3.82 -6.74 -15.45
C GLN A 563 -4.58 -6.63 -14.12
N PHE A 564 -5.89 -6.37 -14.18
CA PHE A 564 -6.78 -6.44 -13.01
C PHE A 564 -7.43 -7.82 -12.81
N GLY A 565 -7.12 -8.78 -13.68
CA GLY A 565 -7.57 -10.16 -13.56
C GLY A 565 -6.59 -11.06 -12.81
N THR A 566 -6.78 -12.38 -12.96
CA THR A 566 -5.91 -13.38 -12.34
C THR A 566 -4.60 -13.54 -13.11
N LYS A 567 -3.61 -14.23 -12.50
CA LYS A 567 -2.32 -14.53 -13.15
C LYS A 567 -2.44 -15.41 -14.40
N GLU A 568 -3.58 -16.04 -14.66
CA GLU A 568 -3.84 -16.79 -15.89
C GLU A 568 -3.75 -15.89 -17.14
N TYR A 569 -3.98 -14.58 -17.00
CA TYR A 569 -3.89 -13.64 -18.10
C TYR A 569 -2.46 -13.19 -18.44
N THR A 570 -1.43 -13.63 -17.70
CA THR A 570 0.00 -13.27 -17.91
C THR A 570 0.40 -13.33 -19.38
N LYS A 571 0.21 -14.48 -20.04
CA LYS A 571 0.56 -14.65 -21.47
C LYS A 571 -0.22 -13.72 -22.41
N SER A 572 -1.44 -13.35 -22.02
CA SER A 572 -2.28 -12.44 -22.81
C SER A 572 -1.78 -11.00 -22.69
N VAL A 573 -1.43 -10.58 -21.48
CA VAL A 573 -0.83 -9.28 -21.20
C VAL A 573 0.53 -9.15 -21.91
N GLU A 574 1.40 -10.15 -21.79
CA GLU A 574 2.69 -10.20 -22.47
C GLU A 574 2.57 -10.06 -24.00
N LYS A 575 1.59 -10.74 -24.62
CA LYS A 575 1.34 -10.60 -26.06
C LYS A 575 0.91 -9.18 -26.45
N GLY A 576 0.03 -8.55 -25.67
CA GLY A 576 -0.42 -7.19 -25.92
C GLY A 576 0.71 -6.16 -25.75
N LEU A 577 1.46 -6.28 -24.66
CA LEU A 577 2.61 -5.42 -24.38
C LEU A 577 3.77 -5.66 -25.35
N GLY A 578 4.00 -6.91 -25.75
CA GLY A 578 4.97 -7.29 -26.78
C GLY A 578 4.67 -6.61 -28.12
N TRP A 579 3.41 -6.71 -28.57
CA TRP A 579 2.98 -6.00 -29.78
C TRP A 579 3.18 -4.48 -29.65
N ILE A 580 2.86 -3.89 -28.49
CA ILE A 580 3.06 -2.45 -28.23
C ILE A 580 4.52 -2.04 -28.41
N ILE A 581 5.46 -2.75 -27.78
CA ILE A 581 6.89 -2.37 -27.83
C ILE A 581 7.51 -2.57 -29.22
N GLU A 582 7.06 -3.58 -29.97
CA GLU A 582 7.49 -3.82 -31.35
C GLU A 582 6.98 -2.77 -32.34
N ASN A 583 5.93 -2.03 -31.98
CA ASN A 583 5.25 -1.06 -32.85
C ASN A 583 5.32 0.38 -32.29
N ILE A 584 6.32 0.67 -31.46
CA ILE A 584 6.55 2.04 -30.97
C ILE A 584 6.90 2.93 -32.15
N SER A 585 6.25 4.09 -32.22
CA SER A 585 6.54 5.10 -33.22
C SER A 585 7.03 6.38 -32.52
N PRO A 586 8.28 6.80 -32.76
CA PRO A 586 8.83 8.02 -32.18
C PRO A 586 8.44 9.28 -33.00
N THR A 587 7.34 9.25 -33.76
CA THR A 587 6.93 10.34 -34.65
C THR A 587 5.63 10.98 -34.19
N TRP A 588 5.61 12.31 -34.07
CA TRP A 588 4.45 13.06 -33.56
C TRP A 588 3.15 12.74 -34.31
N ASN A 589 3.18 12.78 -35.65
CA ASN A 589 1.99 12.59 -36.48
C ASN A 589 1.40 11.17 -36.44
N SER A 590 2.11 10.20 -35.83
CA SER A 590 1.60 8.85 -35.60
C SER A 590 0.94 8.66 -34.24
N ILE A 591 0.96 9.69 -33.37
CA ILE A 591 0.45 9.57 -32.02
C ILE A 591 -1.08 9.59 -32.02
N ASN A 592 -1.62 8.45 -31.60
CA ASN A 592 -3.00 8.32 -31.20
C ASN A 592 -3.11 8.59 -29.69
N PHE A 593 -3.57 9.76 -29.26
CA PHE A 593 -3.63 10.10 -27.83
C PHE A 593 -4.47 9.12 -27.00
N TYR A 594 -5.58 8.62 -27.57
CA TYR A 594 -6.41 7.62 -26.90
C TYR A 594 -5.64 6.33 -26.65
N ALA A 595 -4.98 5.81 -27.68
CA ALA A 595 -4.14 4.62 -27.55
C ALA A 595 -2.98 4.84 -26.57
N LEU A 596 -2.28 5.97 -26.72
CA LEU A 596 -1.09 6.31 -25.95
C LEU A 596 -1.40 6.37 -24.45
N ARG A 597 -2.52 6.97 -24.08
CA ARG A 597 -3.00 7.02 -22.70
C ARG A 597 -3.19 5.64 -22.09
N HIS A 598 -3.78 4.69 -22.83
CA HIS A 598 -3.96 3.35 -22.30
C HIS A 598 -2.67 2.54 -22.31
N THR A 599 -1.81 2.77 -23.31
CA THR A 599 -0.48 2.17 -23.39
C THR A 599 0.41 2.61 -22.22
N SER A 600 0.36 3.88 -21.79
CA SER A 600 1.12 4.34 -20.63
C SER A 600 0.74 3.54 -19.38
N ARG A 601 -0.57 3.33 -19.15
CA ARG A 601 -1.06 2.54 -18.01
C ARG A 601 -0.70 1.06 -18.12
N ALA A 602 -0.83 0.48 -19.32
CA ALA A 602 -0.51 -0.92 -19.54
C ALA A 602 0.97 -1.20 -19.27
N CYS A 603 1.87 -0.35 -19.77
CA CYS A 603 3.31 -0.47 -19.56
C CYS A 603 3.69 -0.18 -18.10
N PHE A 604 3.07 0.81 -17.46
CA PHE A 604 3.38 1.13 -16.07
C PHE A 604 2.97 0.02 -15.10
N TYR A 605 1.75 -0.50 -15.22
CA TYR A 605 1.23 -1.54 -14.33
C TYR A 605 1.89 -2.91 -14.53
N SER A 606 2.60 -3.14 -15.66
CA SER A 606 3.29 -4.40 -15.90
C SER A 606 4.40 -4.65 -14.87
N GLN A 607 4.93 -3.59 -14.27
CA GLN A 607 5.93 -3.65 -13.20
C GLN A 607 5.41 -4.45 -12.00
N THR A 608 4.14 -4.28 -11.65
CA THR A 608 3.51 -5.02 -10.54
C THR A 608 2.93 -6.35 -11.02
N PHE A 609 2.21 -6.35 -12.15
CA PHE A 609 1.49 -7.54 -12.62
C PHE A 609 2.44 -8.64 -13.14
N LEU A 610 3.42 -8.27 -13.96
CA LEU A 610 4.41 -9.19 -14.56
C LEU A 610 5.71 -9.27 -13.75
N ARG A 611 5.96 -8.33 -12.81
CA ARG A 611 7.25 -8.16 -12.13
C ARG A 611 8.38 -7.83 -13.11
N GLU A 612 8.06 -7.06 -14.16
CA GLU A 612 9.00 -6.66 -15.19
C GLU A 612 8.93 -5.15 -15.47
N ASN A 613 10.09 -4.49 -15.44
CA ASN A 613 10.19 -3.05 -15.73
C ASN A 613 10.38 -2.74 -17.23
N LYS A 614 10.70 -3.76 -18.04
CA LYS A 614 11.11 -3.57 -19.45
C LYS A 614 10.11 -2.76 -20.28
N TYR A 615 8.81 -3.01 -20.11
CA TYR A 615 7.77 -2.31 -20.88
C TYR A 615 7.65 -0.84 -20.49
N TRP A 616 7.74 -0.54 -19.18
CA TRP A 616 7.77 0.83 -18.69
C TRP A 616 9.05 1.56 -19.11
N ASP A 617 10.20 0.91 -19.00
CA ASP A 617 11.51 1.46 -19.41
C ASP A 617 11.54 1.86 -20.88
N ILE A 618 11.03 1.01 -21.77
CA ILE A 618 10.91 1.34 -23.18
C ILE A 618 9.92 2.49 -23.39
N PHE A 619 8.74 2.45 -22.76
CA PHE A 619 7.74 3.51 -22.89
C PHE A 619 8.27 4.88 -22.46
N LYS A 620 8.83 4.97 -21.24
CA LYS A 620 9.30 6.24 -20.65
C LYS A 620 10.52 6.83 -21.35
N SER A 621 11.27 6.02 -22.10
CA SER A 621 12.39 6.50 -22.92
C SER A 621 11.97 7.25 -24.18
N THR A 622 10.75 7.02 -24.68
CA THR A 622 10.28 7.53 -25.98
C THR A 622 9.19 8.60 -25.83
N TYR A 623 8.06 8.26 -25.23
CA TYR A 623 6.86 9.09 -25.33
C TYR A 623 6.87 10.37 -24.47
N PRO A 624 7.38 10.38 -23.23
CA PRO A 624 7.45 11.62 -22.45
C PRO A 624 8.26 12.70 -23.17
N LYS A 625 9.40 12.32 -23.76
CA LYS A 625 10.22 13.23 -24.57
C LYS A 625 9.43 13.80 -25.74
N LEU A 626 8.74 12.93 -26.49
CA LEU A 626 7.94 13.34 -27.64
C LEU A 626 6.78 14.28 -27.25
N LEU A 627 6.14 14.04 -26.10
CA LEU A 627 5.09 14.92 -25.56
C LEU A 627 5.63 16.28 -25.14
N ILE A 628 6.80 16.32 -24.48
CA ILE A 628 7.45 17.57 -24.05
C ILE A 628 7.86 18.41 -25.28
N GLU A 629 8.49 17.79 -26.27
CA GLU A 629 9.00 18.49 -27.47
C GLU A 629 7.88 19.08 -28.36
N ASN A 630 6.63 18.62 -28.20
CA ASN A 630 5.48 19.08 -28.99
C ASN A 630 4.41 19.76 -28.13
N GLN A 631 4.67 20.03 -26.84
CA GLN A 631 3.76 20.82 -26.03
C GLN A 631 3.76 22.28 -26.51
N ASN A 632 2.58 22.87 -26.65
CA ASN A 632 2.44 24.28 -27.01
C ASN A 632 2.92 25.17 -25.85
N GLU A 633 3.36 26.40 -26.13
CA GLU A 633 3.78 27.36 -25.10
C GLU A 633 2.70 27.66 -24.05
N ASN A 634 1.42 27.51 -24.40
CA ASN A 634 0.31 27.70 -23.48
C ASN A 634 0.04 26.49 -22.58
N GLY A 635 0.80 25.39 -22.70
CA GLY A 635 0.65 24.14 -21.94
C GLY A 635 -0.24 23.06 -22.57
N SER A 636 -0.99 23.37 -23.62
CA SER A 636 -1.82 22.39 -24.35
C SER A 636 -1.01 21.54 -25.33
N TRP A 637 -1.65 20.53 -25.95
CA TRP A 637 -1.03 19.74 -27.03
C TRP A 637 -1.70 19.98 -28.38
N PRO A 638 -0.93 20.10 -29.47
CA PRO A 638 -1.47 20.22 -30.82
C PRO A 638 -2.04 18.88 -31.32
N PRO A 639 -2.77 18.87 -32.44
CA PRO A 639 -3.21 17.63 -33.05
C PRO A 639 -2.05 16.75 -33.53
N ALA A 640 -2.26 15.43 -33.48
CA ALA A 640 -1.32 14.39 -33.93
C ALA A 640 -2.00 13.49 -34.98
N GLU A 641 -2.09 12.17 -34.78
CA GLU A 641 -2.89 11.29 -35.66
C GLU A 641 -4.37 11.72 -35.62
N HIS A 642 -5.08 11.61 -36.75
CA HIS A 642 -6.50 11.92 -36.78
C HIS A 642 -7.31 10.93 -35.94
N PHE A 643 -8.18 11.44 -35.06
CA PHE A 643 -9.12 10.66 -34.26
C PHE A 643 -10.52 11.26 -34.31
N HIS A 644 -11.54 10.42 -34.42
CA HIS A 644 -12.93 10.88 -34.42
C HIS A 644 -13.34 11.39 -33.04
N GLY A 645 -13.78 12.64 -32.97
CA GLY A 645 -14.13 13.30 -31.71
C GLY A 645 -12.95 14.00 -31.03
N ASP A 646 -11.82 14.17 -31.73
CA ASP A 646 -10.71 15.00 -31.26
C ASP A 646 -11.13 16.45 -31.01
N SER A 647 -10.61 17.00 -29.92
CA SER A 647 -10.73 18.40 -29.49
C SER A 647 -9.53 18.79 -28.62
N GLU A 648 -9.31 20.08 -28.39
CA GLU A 648 -8.16 20.58 -27.64
C GLU A 648 -8.13 20.07 -26.21
N ILE A 649 -9.29 20.07 -25.55
CA ILE A 649 -9.42 19.51 -24.19
C ILE A 649 -9.23 18.00 -24.20
N PHE A 650 -9.82 17.28 -25.16
CA PHE A 650 -9.69 15.82 -25.24
C PHE A 650 -8.23 15.38 -25.41
N ARG A 651 -7.52 15.90 -26.41
CA ARG A 651 -6.13 15.50 -26.65
C ARG A 651 -5.19 15.95 -25.53
N SER A 652 -5.37 17.17 -25.02
CA SER A 652 -4.48 17.71 -23.99
C SER A 652 -4.67 17.00 -22.65
N THR A 653 -5.90 16.65 -22.27
CA THR A 653 -6.13 15.85 -21.05
C THR A 653 -5.60 14.43 -21.18
N LEU A 654 -5.66 13.79 -22.36
CA LEU A 654 -5.05 12.48 -22.57
C LEU A 654 -3.51 12.53 -22.56
N ALA A 655 -2.91 13.56 -23.16
CA ALA A 655 -1.47 13.79 -23.10
C ALA A 655 -1.00 14.04 -21.66
N LEU A 656 -1.73 14.89 -20.93
CA LEU A 656 -1.46 15.16 -19.51
C LEU A 656 -1.61 13.89 -18.66
N ASP A 657 -2.64 13.07 -18.91
CA ASP A 657 -2.85 11.79 -18.20
C ASP A 657 -1.71 10.78 -18.43
N VAL A 658 -1.05 10.83 -19.59
CA VAL A 658 0.18 10.05 -19.85
C VAL A 658 1.31 10.51 -18.94
N LEU A 659 1.57 11.81 -18.85
CA LEU A 659 2.64 12.35 -18.00
C LEU A 659 2.33 12.18 -16.50
N LEU A 660 1.06 12.31 -16.10
CA LEU A 660 0.61 12.06 -14.73
C LEU A 660 0.77 10.60 -14.29
N THR A 661 1.03 9.67 -15.23
CA THR A 661 1.36 8.27 -14.89
C THR A 661 2.62 8.19 -14.00
N PHE A 662 3.52 9.17 -14.06
CA PHE A 662 4.71 9.20 -13.22
C PHE A 662 4.42 9.42 -11.73
N TYR A 663 3.24 9.96 -11.35
CA TYR A 663 2.86 10.15 -9.95
C TYR A 663 2.15 8.95 -9.31
N GLN A 664 1.93 7.89 -10.09
CA GLN A 664 1.35 6.63 -9.61
C GLN A 664 2.42 5.77 -8.97
#